data_AF-A0A6M7WX54-F1
#
_entry.id   AF-A0A6M7WX54-F1
#
_cell.length_a   1.000
_cell.length_b   1.000
_cell.length_c   1.000
_cell.angle_alpha   90.00
_cell.angle_beta   90.00
_cell.angle_gamma   90.00
#
_symmetry.space_group_name_H-M   'P 1'
#
loop_
_entity.id
_entity.type
_entity.pdbx_description
1 polymer ?
#
loop_
_entity_poly.entity_id
_entity_poly.type
_entity_poly.pdbx_seq_one_letter_code
_entity_poly.pdbx_strand_id
1 'polypeptide(L)'
;MSAGVCAFTIVIYQSWFMPYFLPFFTGRDEFARLVFHALYGSVLIVSIAVLATRRDVRSAIFPLAIAAAIAVGPVALHPVGIVAKCYLITLFLGGAAIVFMLASTSAIVLRLSASVTALSAVICFLDLLFANGFTNTPGRAAGLAINPNVAAAGLLLGAAASYRAVALKWRASFLVLVSAALLITLSRSTLLAAFATVAVPIVVRIWQQFRSGRRLEINVRGWKRPLAVALALLGVIGIALATNAYFRVSIGESFAGVLSVGKALDEATQAVDTSHDQAPSPIVAPVAPSSEGVPAKPPVLTGPNSFAVIDQPPAKPSISSAPSKADKPAGAAAPSPPPSNSLPSSATSHSTNAAKIQALGERLTDEGRRNSISARALFLERGLLAYREGGFFGRGLEEAQALAPHNTFILFAIAFGHLGWLIPIGLVGFAFCFARSAGDLALGVALVGVMMTSHDILLTPSLFLPVALGIGGMLAERRGFSQNYSSVREGEPRSFAFGSVAGVAAFTAGCVAILLLTPSLVAGRLQNGTMFAARGGYETLLPRSQFPGVFQFGNLADLPSLRTSSLREQETSLRRVDWSPHAWPAVRPGEYTFRRGDAVLFATTDSSDPRKNGRTYAVAVPLSVSALCFILLGTIIAWSIATVAAVTPLTNRPEVSR
;
A
#
# COMPACT_ATOMS: atom_id res chain seq x y z
N MET A 1 19.00 -18.76 -19.45
CA MET A 1 18.13 -19.12 -18.32
C MET A 1 18.07 -18.02 -17.26
N SER A 2 19.18 -17.62 -16.62
CA SER A 2 19.20 -16.53 -15.60
C SER A 2 18.56 -15.22 -16.08
N ALA A 3 18.89 -14.78 -17.30
CA ALA A 3 18.31 -13.58 -17.91
C ALA A 3 16.78 -13.68 -18.10
N GLY A 4 16.27 -14.84 -18.51
CA GLY A 4 14.84 -15.08 -18.68
C GLY A 4 14.09 -15.14 -17.35
N VAL A 5 14.65 -15.80 -16.34
CA VAL A 5 14.06 -15.83 -14.99
C VAL A 5 14.07 -14.43 -14.37
N CYS A 6 15.15 -13.66 -14.55
CA CYS A 6 15.20 -12.26 -14.10
C CYS A 6 14.12 -11.40 -14.75
N ALA A 7 13.98 -11.50 -16.08
CA ALA A 7 12.94 -10.78 -16.81
C ALA A 7 11.54 -11.18 -16.32
N PHE A 8 11.27 -12.47 -16.17
CA PHE A 8 10.01 -12.99 -15.64
C PHE A 8 9.71 -12.44 -14.23
N THR A 9 10.68 -12.48 -13.31
CA THR A 9 10.55 -11.92 -11.96
C THR A 9 10.24 -10.42 -12.00
N ILE A 10 10.91 -9.66 -12.86
CA ILE A 10 10.64 -8.23 -13.02
C ILE A 10 9.22 -7.98 -13.52
N VAL A 11 8.81 -8.68 -14.58
CA VAL A 11 7.46 -8.50 -15.15
C VAL A 11 6.38 -8.85 -14.14
N ILE A 12 6.49 -9.96 -13.42
CA ILE A 12 5.45 -10.39 -12.49
C ILE A 12 5.38 -9.51 -11.24
N TYR A 13 6.52 -9.20 -10.62
CA TYR A 13 6.54 -8.54 -9.33
C TYR A 13 6.56 -7.02 -9.45
N GLN A 14 7.39 -6.43 -10.33
CA GLN A 14 7.47 -4.98 -10.46
C GLN A 14 6.22 -4.39 -11.13
N SER A 15 5.56 -5.13 -12.03
CA SER A 15 4.31 -4.68 -12.68
C SER A 15 3.06 -4.88 -11.82
N TRP A 16 3.18 -5.45 -10.62
CA TRP A 16 2.07 -5.73 -9.70
C TRP A 16 1.07 -6.77 -10.18
N PHE A 17 1.47 -7.65 -11.10
CA PHE A 17 0.58 -8.70 -11.62
C PHE A 17 0.19 -9.69 -10.52
N MET A 18 1.15 -10.17 -9.74
CA MET A 18 0.85 -11.16 -8.71
C MET A 18 -0.01 -10.61 -7.56
N PRO A 19 0.31 -9.43 -6.96
CA PRO A 19 -0.54 -8.85 -5.92
C PRO A 19 -1.96 -8.56 -6.40
N TYR A 20 -2.13 -8.17 -7.67
CA TYR A 20 -3.45 -7.93 -8.26
C TYR A 20 -4.34 -9.18 -8.24
N PHE A 21 -3.75 -10.38 -8.39
CA PHE A 21 -4.48 -11.65 -8.38
C PHE A 21 -4.70 -12.26 -6.99
N LEU A 22 -4.19 -11.66 -5.90
CA LEU A 22 -4.40 -12.18 -4.53
C LEU A 22 -5.89 -12.44 -4.18
N PRO A 23 -6.85 -11.57 -4.54
CA PRO A 23 -8.27 -11.80 -4.27
C PRO A 23 -8.82 -13.08 -4.92
N PHE A 24 -8.24 -13.56 -6.03
CA PHE A 24 -8.68 -14.80 -6.67
C PHE A 24 -8.45 -16.04 -5.81
N PHE A 25 -7.50 -15.95 -4.89
CA PHE A 25 -7.13 -17.06 -4.02
C PHE A 25 -7.86 -17.05 -2.68
N THR A 26 -8.69 -16.04 -2.38
CA THR A 26 -9.40 -15.96 -1.10
C THR A 26 -10.37 -17.13 -0.96
N GLY A 27 -10.20 -17.95 0.09
CA GLY A 27 -10.98 -19.17 0.31
C GLY A 27 -10.45 -20.40 -0.44
N ARG A 28 -9.32 -20.28 -1.15
CA ARG A 28 -8.58 -21.37 -1.83
C ARG A 28 -7.10 -21.33 -1.44
N ASP A 29 -6.85 -21.22 -0.14
CA ASP A 29 -5.53 -20.91 0.41
C ASP A 29 -4.48 -21.99 0.10
N GLU A 30 -4.88 -23.25 -0.07
CA GLU A 30 -3.97 -24.35 -0.46
C GLU A 30 -3.44 -24.18 -1.89
N PHE A 31 -4.32 -23.85 -2.84
CA PHE A 31 -3.92 -23.64 -4.24
C PHE A 31 -3.05 -22.40 -4.38
N ALA A 32 -3.41 -21.32 -3.66
CA ALA A 32 -2.59 -20.12 -3.57
C ALA A 32 -1.18 -20.47 -3.11
N ARG A 33 -1.07 -21.17 -1.97
CA ARG A 33 0.20 -21.59 -1.41
C ARG A 33 0.99 -22.39 -2.43
N LEU A 34 0.40 -23.39 -3.08
CA LEU A 34 1.11 -24.20 -4.07
C LEU A 34 1.70 -23.35 -5.22
N VAL A 35 0.90 -22.45 -5.81
CA VAL A 35 1.35 -21.58 -6.91
C VAL A 35 2.48 -20.65 -6.45
N PHE A 36 2.32 -19.99 -5.30
CA PHE A 36 3.34 -19.10 -4.75
C PHE A 36 4.63 -19.87 -4.43
N HIS A 37 4.54 -21.01 -3.74
CA HIS A 37 5.71 -21.81 -3.36
C HIS A 37 6.42 -22.39 -4.59
N ALA A 38 5.70 -22.80 -5.64
CA ALA A 38 6.31 -23.25 -6.88
C ALA A 38 7.08 -22.11 -7.58
N LEU A 39 6.49 -20.92 -7.64
CA LEU A 39 7.10 -19.76 -8.28
C LEU A 39 8.33 -19.26 -7.49
N TYR A 40 8.23 -19.14 -6.17
CA TYR A 40 9.37 -18.80 -5.32
C TYR A 40 10.45 -19.88 -5.29
N GLY A 41 10.04 -21.16 -5.20
CA GLY A 41 10.93 -22.31 -5.19
C GLY A 41 11.76 -22.40 -6.47
N SER A 42 11.14 -22.18 -7.63
CA SER A 42 11.86 -22.17 -8.91
C SER A 42 12.89 -21.04 -9.00
N VAL A 43 12.54 -19.82 -8.57
CA VAL A 43 13.48 -18.69 -8.49
C VAL A 43 14.65 -19.01 -7.55
N LEU A 44 14.37 -19.61 -6.39
CA LEU A 44 15.39 -19.98 -5.42
C LEU A 44 16.35 -21.04 -5.98
N ILE A 45 15.84 -22.11 -6.58
CA ILE A 45 16.65 -23.19 -7.16
C ILE A 45 17.60 -22.64 -8.22
N VAL A 46 17.11 -21.79 -9.13
CA VAL A 46 17.94 -21.19 -10.17
C VAL A 46 18.98 -20.25 -9.57
N SER A 47 18.64 -19.47 -8.54
CA SER A 47 19.60 -18.59 -7.84
C SER A 47 20.72 -19.38 -7.18
N ILE A 48 20.40 -20.48 -6.49
CA ILE A 48 21.39 -21.36 -5.86
C ILE A 48 22.29 -22.00 -6.92
N ALA A 49 21.72 -22.49 -8.02
CA ALA A 49 22.48 -23.06 -9.13
C ALA A 49 23.47 -22.05 -9.73
N VAL A 50 23.07 -20.78 -9.88
CA VAL A 50 23.96 -19.70 -10.32
C VAL A 50 25.08 -19.45 -9.31
N LEU A 51 24.80 -19.42 -8.01
CA LEU A 51 25.81 -19.22 -6.97
C LEU A 51 26.80 -20.38 -6.87
N ALA A 52 26.34 -21.61 -7.13
CA ALA A 52 27.18 -22.81 -7.14
C ALA A 52 28.13 -22.82 -8.35
N THR A 53 27.66 -22.38 -9.51
CA THR A 53 28.42 -22.42 -10.77
C THR A 53 29.32 -21.20 -10.97
N ARG A 54 28.92 -20.00 -10.51
CA ARG A 54 29.63 -18.74 -10.76
C ARG A 54 30.31 -18.18 -9.52
N ARG A 55 31.62 -18.46 -9.41
CA ARG A 55 32.48 -17.98 -8.32
C ARG A 55 32.59 -16.46 -8.25
N ASP A 56 32.54 -15.79 -9.40
CA ASP A 56 32.62 -14.34 -9.51
C ASP A 56 31.34 -13.62 -9.04
N VAL A 57 30.17 -14.18 -9.34
CA VAL A 57 28.89 -13.70 -8.77
C VAL A 57 28.86 -13.96 -7.26
N ARG A 58 29.32 -15.13 -6.83
CA ARG A 58 29.39 -15.50 -5.40
C ARG A 58 30.26 -14.54 -4.59
N SER A 59 31.44 -14.17 -5.09
CA SER A 59 32.33 -13.23 -4.40
C SER A 59 31.77 -11.80 -4.38
N ALA A 60 31.04 -11.40 -5.42
CA ALA A 60 30.41 -10.09 -5.50
C ALA A 60 29.25 -9.94 -4.50
N ILE A 61 28.43 -10.98 -4.33
CA ILE A 61 27.25 -10.92 -3.45
C ILE A 61 27.56 -11.22 -1.98
N PHE A 62 28.69 -11.84 -1.67
CA PHE A 62 29.09 -12.24 -0.32
C PHE A 62 28.85 -11.17 0.78
N PRO A 63 29.23 -9.89 0.64
CA PRO A 63 28.95 -8.88 1.67
C PRO A 63 27.45 -8.61 1.87
N LEU A 64 26.65 -8.64 0.80
CA LEU A 64 25.19 -8.53 0.91
C LEU A 64 24.58 -9.78 1.54
N ALA A 65 25.14 -10.97 1.25
CA ALA A 65 24.66 -12.21 1.84
C ALA A 65 24.88 -12.26 3.36
N ILE A 66 26.03 -11.76 3.85
CA ILE A 66 26.29 -11.61 5.29
C ILE A 66 25.26 -10.66 5.92
N ALA A 67 25.04 -9.49 5.32
CA ALA A 67 24.07 -8.54 5.86
C ALA A 67 22.63 -9.09 5.82
N ALA A 68 22.27 -9.82 4.77
CA ALA A 68 20.98 -10.49 4.68
C ALA A 68 20.83 -11.56 5.78
N ALA A 69 21.89 -12.34 6.06
CA ALA A 69 21.87 -13.32 7.15
C ALA A 69 21.67 -12.64 8.52
N ILE A 70 22.34 -11.50 8.76
CA ILE A 70 22.13 -10.68 9.97
C ILE A 70 20.69 -10.15 10.03
N ALA A 71 20.10 -9.75 8.90
CA ALA A 71 18.74 -9.24 8.84
C ALA A 71 17.66 -10.33 8.99
N VAL A 72 17.99 -11.60 8.70
CA VAL A 72 17.13 -12.76 8.88
C VAL A 72 17.20 -13.32 10.30
N GLY A 73 18.37 -13.26 10.94
CA GLY A 73 18.60 -13.81 12.28
C GLY A 73 17.53 -13.44 13.33
N PRO A 74 17.14 -12.16 13.48
CA PRO A 74 16.12 -11.73 14.43
C PRO A 74 14.73 -12.35 14.22
N VAL A 75 14.41 -12.79 13.00
CA VAL A 75 13.13 -13.45 12.71
C VAL A 75 13.00 -14.78 13.45
N ALA A 76 14.11 -15.49 13.67
CA ALA A 76 14.11 -16.77 14.37
C ALA A 76 13.81 -16.64 15.87
N LEU A 77 13.85 -15.42 16.42
CA LEU A 77 13.57 -15.15 17.84
C LEU A 77 12.07 -15.08 18.16
N HIS A 78 11.22 -15.07 17.13
CA HIS A 78 9.78 -14.87 17.23
C HIS A 78 9.01 -15.93 16.43
N PRO A 79 7.73 -16.19 16.76
CA PRO A 79 6.91 -17.11 15.98
C PRO A 79 6.77 -16.61 14.53
N VAL A 80 7.04 -17.49 13.57
CA VAL A 80 7.03 -17.14 12.14
C VAL A 80 5.59 -17.18 11.61
N GLY A 81 4.93 -16.02 11.65
CA GLY A 81 3.63 -15.80 11.04
C GLY A 81 3.70 -15.48 9.55
N ILE A 82 2.57 -15.01 9.00
CA ILE A 82 2.46 -14.67 7.57
C ILE A 82 3.34 -13.46 7.23
N VAL A 83 3.44 -12.50 8.14
CA VAL A 83 4.22 -11.26 7.93
C VAL A 83 5.70 -11.56 7.87
N ALA A 84 6.21 -12.35 8.81
CA ALA A 84 7.59 -12.84 8.80
C ALA A 84 7.90 -13.60 7.50
N LYS A 85 6.98 -14.45 7.02
CA LYS A 85 7.15 -15.14 5.72
C LYS A 85 7.24 -14.16 4.55
N CYS A 86 6.39 -13.13 4.49
CA CYS A 86 6.45 -12.10 3.46
C CYS A 86 7.77 -11.32 3.48
N TYR A 87 8.28 -10.98 4.67
CA TYR A 87 9.58 -10.34 4.84
C TYR A 87 10.73 -11.22 4.31
N LEU A 88 10.77 -12.49 4.73
CA LEU A 88 11.78 -13.44 4.27
C LEU A 88 11.74 -13.61 2.75
N ILE A 89 10.55 -13.83 2.19
CA ILE A 89 10.34 -13.93 0.75
C ILE A 89 10.85 -12.68 0.02
N THR A 90 10.56 -11.49 0.56
CA THR A 90 11.00 -10.21 -0.02
C THR A 90 12.53 -10.11 -0.06
N LEU A 91 13.21 -10.44 1.04
CA LEU A 91 14.67 -10.45 1.10
C LEU A 91 15.27 -11.47 0.13
N PHE A 92 14.74 -12.70 0.10
CA PHE A 92 15.21 -13.75 -0.81
C PHE A 92 15.01 -13.37 -2.28
N LEU A 93 13.84 -12.83 -2.63
CA LEU A 93 13.53 -12.42 -3.99
C LEU A 93 14.44 -11.26 -4.44
N GLY A 94 14.66 -10.28 -3.58
CA GLY A 94 15.61 -9.19 -3.86
C GLY A 94 17.04 -9.69 -4.01
N GLY A 95 17.49 -10.60 -3.15
CA GLY A 95 18.79 -11.26 -3.26
C GLY A 95 18.94 -12.05 -4.57
N ALA A 96 17.95 -12.86 -4.92
CA ALA A 96 17.92 -13.63 -6.16
C ALA A 96 17.93 -12.72 -7.40
N ALA A 97 17.21 -11.59 -7.37
CA ALA A 97 17.24 -10.60 -8.44
C ALA A 97 18.63 -10.00 -8.64
N ILE A 98 19.36 -9.71 -7.56
CA ILE A 98 20.77 -9.26 -7.62
C ILE A 98 21.66 -10.36 -8.21
N VAL A 99 21.51 -11.62 -7.78
CA VAL A 99 22.24 -12.77 -8.34
C VAL A 99 22.01 -12.89 -9.84
N PHE A 100 20.75 -12.88 -10.29
CA PHE A 100 20.44 -13.03 -11.71
C PHE A 100 20.93 -11.87 -12.55
N MET A 101 20.86 -10.65 -12.02
CA MET A 101 21.37 -9.46 -12.70
C MET A 101 22.89 -9.48 -12.81
N LEU A 102 23.62 -9.89 -11.76
CA LEU A 102 25.07 -10.08 -11.83
C LEU A 102 25.45 -11.23 -12.79
N ALA A 103 24.56 -12.22 -12.92
CA ALA A 103 24.73 -13.34 -13.82
C ALA A 103 24.27 -13.06 -15.27
N SER A 104 23.78 -11.85 -15.56
CA SER A 104 23.27 -11.44 -16.88
C SER A 104 23.72 -10.00 -17.22
N THR A 105 23.26 -9.47 -18.35
CA THR A 105 23.58 -8.09 -18.75
C THR A 105 22.78 -7.09 -17.89
N SER A 106 23.43 -6.50 -16.87
CA SER A 106 22.80 -5.55 -15.93
C SER A 106 22.11 -4.36 -16.60
N ALA A 107 22.65 -3.87 -17.72
CA ALA A 107 22.05 -2.78 -18.48
C ALA A 107 20.69 -3.14 -19.10
N ILE A 108 20.52 -4.36 -19.61
CA ILE A 108 19.25 -4.82 -20.20
C ILE A 108 18.20 -4.99 -19.09
N VAL A 109 18.62 -5.55 -17.95
CA VAL A 109 17.77 -5.73 -16.76
C VAL A 109 17.24 -4.39 -16.25
N LEU A 110 18.12 -3.38 -16.06
CA LEU A 110 17.70 -2.04 -15.62
C LEU A 110 16.84 -1.32 -16.66
N ARG A 111 17.07 -1.53 -17.97
CA ARG A 111 16.20 -0.99 -19.03
C ARG A 111 14.81 -1.60 -18.99
N LEU A 112 14.67 -2.90 -18.73
CA LEU A 112 13.36 -3.52 -18.53
C LEU A 112 12.69 -2.99 -17.27
N SER A 113 13.42 -2.81 -16.17
CA SER A 113 12.87 -2.20 -14.95
C SER A 113 12.36 -0.77 -15.22
N ALA A 114 13.06 0.02 -16.02
CA ALA A 114 12.57 1.33 -16.47
C ALA A 114 11.33 1.21 -17.36
N SER A 115 11.32 0.23 -18.28
CA SER A 115 10.18 -0.05 -19.17
C SER A 115 8.92 -0.44 -18.38
N VAL A 116 9.06 -1.31 -17.37
CA VAL A 116 7.96 -1.70 -16.47
C VAL A 116 7.49 -0.51 -15.63
N THR A 117 8.40 0.33 -15.14
CA THR A 117 8.02 1.55 -14.41
C THR A 117 7.20 2.51 -15.30
N ALA A 118 7.59 2.65 -16.57
CA ALA A 118 6.83 3.44 -17.54
C ALA A 118 5.46 2.80 -17.86
N LEU A 119 5.39 1.47 -17.98
CA LEU A 119 4.12 0.75 -18.11
C LEU A 119 3.21 1.02 -16.90
N SER A 120 3.73 0.88 -15.67
CA SER A 120 2.96 1.18 -14.46
C SER A 120 2.46 2.63 -14.42
N ALA A 121 3.25 3.59 -14.89
CA ALA A 121 2.85 4.99 -15.01
C ALA A 121 1.67 5.15 -16.00
N VAL A 122 1.75 4.53 -17.18
CA VAL A 122 0.66 4.52 -18.17
C VAL A 122 -0.60 3.86 -17.60
N ILE A 123 -0.46 2.75 -16.89
CA ILE A 123 -1.59 2.08 -16.23
C ILE A 123 -2.26 3.00 -15.20
N CYS A 124 -1.50 3.81 -14.46
CA CYS A 124 -2.09 4.80 -13.54
C CYS A 124 -2.90 5.87 -14.28
N PHE A 125 -2.44 6.32 -15.46
CA PHE A 125 -3.23 7.25 -16.29
C PHE A 125 -4.50 6.59 -16.84
N LEU A 126 -4.42 5.34 -17.28
CA LEU A 126 -5.59 4.59 -17.72
C LEU A 126 -6.60 4.41 -16.59
N ASP A 127 -6.13 4.05 -15.40
CA ASP A 127 -6.94 3.94 -14.19
C ASP A 127 -7.71 5.23 -13.88
N LEU A 128 -7.04 6.38 -14.01
CA LEU A 128 -7.62 7.70 -13.72
C LEU A 128 -8.80 8.07 -14.64
N LEU A 129 -8.77 7.62 -15.89
CA LEU A 129 -9.80 7.94 -16.90
C LEU A 129 -11.16 7.29 -16.59
N PHE A 130 -11.21 6.32 -15.68
CA PHE A 130 -12.43 5.61 -15.30
C PHE A 130 -12.85 5.96 -13.87
N ALA A 131 -14.15 6.22 -13.65
CA ALA A 131 -14.67 6.54 -12.33
C ALA A 131 -14.56 5.35 -11.36
N ASN A 132 -14.77 4.13 -11.85
CA ASN A 132 -14.62 2.86 -11.14
C ASN A 132 -13.34 2.13 -11.61
N GLY A 133 -12.19 2.74 -11.35
CA GLY A 133 -10.88 2.19 -11.71
C GLY A 133 -10.42 1.01 -10.85
N PHE A 134 -9.14 0.67 -10.95
CA PHE A 134 -8.42 -0.33 -10.14
C PHE A 134 -8.19 0.12 -8.69
N THR A 135 -8.37 1.40 -8.41
CA THR A 135 -8.06 2.01 -7.11
C THR A 135 -9.03 1.63 -5.99
N ASN A 136 -8.49 1.41 -4.79
CA ASN A 136 -9.27 1.32 -3.55
C ASN A 136 -9.65 2.71 -2.97
N THR A 137 -9.15 3.80 -3.54
CA THR A 137 -9.47 5.15 -3.06
C THR A 137 -10.03 5.94 -4.24
N PRO A 138 -11.37 6.11 -4.31
CA PRO A 138 -12.04 6.79 -5.41
C PRO A 138 -11.38 8.15 -5.68
N GLY A 139 -11.12 8.44 -6.95
CA GLY A 139 -10.47 9.70 -7.35
C GLY A 139 -8.96 9.74 -7.17
N ARG A 140 -8.28 8.63 -6.88
CA ARG A 140 -6.81 8.55 -6.85
C ARG A 140 -6.31 7.42 -7.72
N ALA A 141 -5.35 7.68 -8.61
CA ALA A 141 -4.78 6.63 -9.45
C ALA A 141 -3.91 5.66 -8.63
N ALA A 142 -4.11 4.36 -8.82
CA ALA A 142 -3.35 3.30 -8.18
C ALA A 142 -2.87 2.20 -9.14
N GLY A 143 -3.49 2.11 -10.32
CA GLY A 143 -3.20 1.05 -11.28
C GLY A 143 -3.29 -0.35 -10.65
N LEU A 144 -2.42 -1.26 -11.06
CA LEU A 144 -2.42 -2.65 -10.57
C LEU A 144 -1.97 -2.81 -9.11
N ALA A 145 -1.43 -1.76 -8.48
CA ALA A 145 -1.11 -1.82 -7.06
C ALA A 145 -2.36 -1.68 -6.17
N ILE A 146 -3.51 -1.27 -6.73
CA ILE A 146 -4.81 -1.05 -6.06
C ILE A 146 -4.79 0.08 -5.02
N ASN A 147 -3.70 0.23 -4.27
CA ASN A 147 -3.47 1.29 -3.29
C ASN A 147 -2.61 2.41 -3.91
N PRO A 148 -3.10 3.67 -3.93
CA PRO A 148 -2.39 4.78 -4.56
C PRO A 148 -1.06 5.15 -3.88
N ASN A 149 -0.95 4.95 -2.55
CA ASN A 149 0.31 5.24 -1.84
C ASN A 149 1.41 4.24 -2.22
N VAL A 150 1.02 2.97 -2.38
CA VAL A 150 1.89 1.87 -2.78
C VAL A 150 2.30 2.03 -4.25
N ALA A 151 1.34 2.38 -5.13
CA ALA A 151 1.61 2.71 -6.52
C ALA A 151 2.64 3.84 -6.64
N ALA A 152 2.45 4.92 -5.89
CA ALA A 152 3.36 6.04 -5.87
C ALA A 152 4.77 5.63 -5.39
N ALA A 153 4.85 4.85 -4.32
CA ALA A 153 6.13 4.35 -3.80
C ALA A 153 6.86 3.49 -4.85
N GLY A 154 6.14 2.59 -5.51
CA GLY A 154 6.68 1.75 -6.58
C GLY A 154 7.18 2.56 -7.77
N LEU A 155 6.43 3.57 -8.20
CA LEU A 155 6.84 4.48 -9.28
C LEU A 155 8.12 5.27 -8.92
N LEU A 156 8.18 5.82 -7.70
CA LEU A 156 9.34 6.58 -7.22
C LEU A 156 10.59 5.70 -7.13
N LEU A 157 10.50 4.54 -6.48
CA LEU A 157 11.62 3.61 -6.32
C LEU A 157 12.05 3.01 -7.67
N GLY A 158 11.08 2.66 -8.53
CA GLY A 158 11.32 2.20 -9.89
C GLY A 158 12.09 3.22 -10.73
N ALA A 159 11.65 4.49 -10.71
CA ALA A 159 12.36 5.54 -11.43
C ALA A 159 13.73 5.82 -10.82
N ALA A 160 13.85 5.93 -9.49
CA ALA A 160 15.13 6.20 -8.83
C ALA A 160 16.18 5.11 -9.11
N ALA A 161 15.77 3.84 -9.18
CA ALA A 161 16.65 2.72 -9.49
C ALA A 161 17.06 2.65 -10.97
N SER A 162 16.15 2.98 -11.90
CA SER A 162 16.30 2.62 -13.32
C SER A 162 16.45 3.79 -14.29
N TYR A 163 16.22 5.04 -13.87
CA TYR A 163 16.30 6.22 -14.76
C TYR A 163 17.66 6.35 -15.45
N ARG A 164 18.73 5.82 -14.82
CA ARG A 164 20.07 5.86 -15.38
C ARG A 164 20.21 5.00 -16.64
N ALA A 165 19.50 3.90 -16.71
CA ALA A 165 19.53 2.96 -17.83
C ALA A 165 18.75 3.46 -19.06
N VAL A 166 17.86 4.45 -18.87
CA VAL A 166 17.13 5.11 -19.97
C VAL A 166 18.09 5.92 -20.83
N ALA A 167 17.95 5.79 -22.16
CA ALA A 167 18.75 6.56 -23.10
C ALA A 167 18.63 8.07 -22.84
N LEU A 168 19.76 8.80 -22.91
CA LEU A 168 19.84 10.25 -22.64
C LEU A 168 18.75 11.06 -23.34
N LYS A 169 18.43 10.69 -24.60
CA LYS A 169 17.42 11.33 -25.44
C LYS A 169 15.97 11.18 -24.96
N TRP A 170 15.70 10.21 -24.09
CA TRP A 170 14.37 9.89 -23.55
C TRP A 170 14.28 10.05 -22.03
N ARG A 171 15.41 10.21 -21.33
CA ARG A 171 15.45 10.28 -19.87
C ARG A 171 14.55 11.39 -19.32
N ALA A 172 14.57 12.59 -19.92
CA ALA A 172 13.71 13.68 -19.49
C ALA A 172 12.22 13.34 -19.68
N SER A 173 11.83 12.80 -20.83
CA SER A 173 10.46 12.36 -21.10
C SER A 173 9.99 11.25 -20.15
N PHE A 174 10.87 10.30 -19.82
CA PHE A 174 10.60 9.26 -18.84
C PHE A 174 10.33 9.84 -17.44
N LEU A 175 11.19 10.77 -16.99
CA LEU A 175 10.99 11.43 -15.70
C LEU A 175 9.69 12.24 -15.68
N VAL A 176 9.36 12.96 -16.75
CA VAL A 176 8.10 13.70 -16.88
C VAL A 176 6.89 12.75 -16.78
N LEU A 177 6.92 11.60 -17.47
CA LEU A 177 5.86 10.60 -17.41
C LEU A 177 5.67 10.06 -15.98
N VAL A 178 6.76 9.66 -15.32
CA VAL A 178 6.67 9.11 -13.96
C VAL A 178 6.27 10.19 -12.95
N SER A 179 6.81 11.42 -13.05
CA SER A 179 6.42 12.53 -12.17
C SER A 179 4.95 12.89 -12.32
N ALA A 180 4.42 12.93 -13.54
CA ALA A 180 3.00 13.17 -13.77
C ALA A 180 2.13 12.02 -13.23
N ALA A 181 2.58 10.76 -13.41
CA ALA A 181 1.91 9.60 -12.81
C ALA A 181 1.92 9.64 -11.27
N LEU A 182 3.03 10.05 -10.66
CA LEU A 182 3.14 10.26 -9.22
C LEU A 182 2.14 11.31 -8.72
N LEU A 183 1.96 12.41 -9.45
CA LEU A 183 1.02 13.47 -9.08
C LEU A 183 -0.44 12.98 -9.07
N ILE A 184 -0.86 12.22 -10.07
CA ILE A 184 -2.25 11.72 -10.15
C ILE A 184 -2.58 10.66 -9.10
N THR A 185 -1.58 10.04 -8.45
CA THR A 185 -1.81 9.18 -7.28
C THR A 185 -2.24 9.97 -6.04
N LEU A 186 -1.98 11.28 -6.01
CA LEU A 186 -2.25 12.20 -4.89
C LEU A 186 -1.67 11.70 -3.55
N SER A 187 -0.58 10.91 -3.59
CA SER A 187 0.10 10.43 -2.38
C SER A 187 0.99 11.51 -1.77
N ARG A 188 0.42 12.31 -0.84
CA ARG A 188 1.08 13.45 -0.20
C ARG A 188 2.48 13.13 0.33
N SER A 189 2.65 12.02 1.04
CA SER A 189 3.92 11.65 1.63
C SER A 189 4.96 11.20 0.60
N THR A 190 4.52 10.51 -0.46
CA THR A 190 5.42 10.08 -1.53
C THR A 190 5.82 11.25 -2.43
N LEU A 191 4.95 12.25 -2.58
CA LEU A 191 5.29 13.50 -3.27
C LEU A 191 6.38 14.29 -2.53
N LEU A 192 6.31 14.34 -1.19
CA LEU A 192 7.37 14.93 -0.37
C LEU A 192 8.69 14.16 -0.50
N ALA A 193 8.64 12.83 -0.47
CA ALA A 193 9.81 11.99 -0.73
C ALA A 193 10.38 12.23 -2.15
N ALA A 194 9.52 12.33 -3.16
CA ALA A 194 9.91 12.59 -4.55
C ALA A 194 10.60 13.95 -4.71
N PHE A 195 10.11 14.99 -4.00
CA PHE A 195 10.75 16.30 -3.99
C PHE A 195 12.17 16.21 -3.43
N ALA A 196 12.36 15.52 -2.29
CA ALA A 196 13.68 15.31 -1.71
C ALA A 196 14.60 14.50 -2.65
N THR A 197 14.07 13.45 -3.30
CA THR A 197 14.80 12.62 -4.27
C THR A 197 15.34 13.43 -5.46
N VAL A 198 14.66 14.50 -5.86
CA VAL A 198 15.12 15.38 -6.95
C VAL A 198 16.02 16.49 -6.41
N ALA A 199 15.64 17.14 -5.30
CA ALA A 199 16.34 18.28 -4.75
C ALA A 199 17.75 17.93 -4.26
N VAL A 200 17.91 16.83 -3.50
CA VAL A 200 19.20 16.47 -2.89
C VAL A 200 20.30 16.23 -3.94
N PRO A 201 20.09 15.39 -4.98
CA PRO A 201 21.08 15.24 -6.07
C PRO A 201 21.43 16.55 -6.78
N ILE A 202 20.46 17.45 -6.97
CA ILE A 202 20.67 18.74 -7.63
C ILE A 202 21.55 19.64 -6.76
N VAL A 203 21.21 19.78 -5.47
CA VAL A 203 22.00 20.56 -4.50
C VAL A 203 23.42 20.04 -4.41
N VAL A 204 23.61 18.72 -4.31
CA VAL A 204 24.94 18.10 -4.27
C VAL A 204 25.72 18.37 -5.56
N ARG A 205 25.07 18.31 -6.73
CA ARG A 205 25.72 18.67 -8.01
C ARG A 205 26.15 20.14 -8.06
N ILE A 206 25.26 21.05 -7.67
CA ILE A 206 25.55 22.48 -7.66
C ILE A 206 26.71 22.77 -6.71
N TRP A 207 26.71 22.15 -5.52
CA TRP A 207 27.80 22.25 -4.56
C TRP A 207 29.14 21.75 -5.11
N GLN A 208 29.15 20.57 -5.75
CA GLN A 208 30.34 20.02 -6.40
C GLN A 208 30.86 20.90 -7.56
N GLN A 209 29.95 21.52 -8.32
CA GLN A 209 30.29 22.43 -9.41
C GLN A 209 30.85 23.76 -8.89
N PHE A 210 30.25 24.32 -7.84
CA PHE A 210 30.76 25.53 -7.17
C PHE A 210 32.19 25.30 -6.65
N ARG A 211 32.43 24.16 -6.00
CA ARG A 211 33.76 23.80 -5.49
C ARG A 211 34.81 23.56 -6.58
N SER A 212 34.39 23.14 -7.78
CA SER A 212 35.29 22.86 -8.91
C SER A 212 35.44 24.03 -9.90
N GLY A 213 34.81 25.18 -9.63
CA GLY A 213 34.92 26.38 -10.47
C GLY A 213 34.33 26.24 -11.87
N ARG A 214 33.52 25.20 -12.14
CA ARG A 214 32.92 24.97 -13.46
C ARG A 214 31.64 25.77 -13.64
N ARG A 215 31.47 26.42 -14.80
CA ARG A 215 30.23 27.14 -15.15
C ARG A 215 29.06 26.17 -15.35
N LEU A 216 27.87 26.63 -14.97
CA LEU A 216 26.62 25.89 -15.10
C LEU A 216 26.16 25.89 -16.57
N GLU A 217 26.41 24.80 -17.30
CA GLU A 217 25.87 24.64 -18.65
C GLU A 217 24.51 23.94 -18.61
N ILE A 218 23.44 24.73 -18.76
CA ILE A 218 22.09 24.21 -18.97
C ILE A 218 21.92 23.92 -20.46
N ASN A 219 21.99 22.65 -20.86
CA ASN A 219 21.75 22.27 -22.24
C ASN A 219 20.24 22.24 -22.55
N VAL A 220 19.74 23.32 -23.16
CA VAL A 220 18.32 23.49 -23.53
C VAL A 220 17.95 22.68 -24.80
N ARG A 221 18.93 22.16 -25.55
CA ARG A 221 18.76 21.61 -26.91
C ARG A 221 17.98 20.27 -26.99
N GLY A 222 17.44 19.76 -25.87
CA GLY A 222 16.70 18.50 -25.79
C GLY A 222 15.26 18.60 -25.29
N TRP A 223 14.72 19.81 -25.05
CA TRP A 223 13.46 19.99 -24.32
C TRP A 223 12.17 19.76 -25.13
N LYS A 224 12.24 19.67 -26.47
CA LYS A 224 11.05 19.51 -27.32
C LYS A 224 10.24 18.25 -26.99
N ARG A 225 10.91 17.11 -26.75
CA ARG A 225 10.26 15.83 -26.43
C ARG A 225 9.61 15.80 -25.04
N PRO A 226 10.30 16.17 -23.94
CA PRO A 226 9.66 16.20 -22.63
C PRO A 226 8.51 17.21 -22.59
N LEU A 227 8.62 18.36 -23.29
CA LEU A 227 7.53 19.32 -23.41
C LEU A 227 6.30 18.73 -24.12
N ALA A 228 6.49 18.04 -25.25
CA ALA A 228 5.39 17.37 -25.95
C ALA A 228 4.71 16.30 -25.08
N VAL A 229 5.49 15.51 -24.34
CA VAL A 229 4.95 14.53 -23.38
C VAL A 229 4.19 15.23 -22.26
N ALA A 230 4.72 16.32 -21.69
CA ALA A 230 4.05 17.08 -20.65
C ALA A 230 2.70 17.64 -21.12
N LEU A 231 2.63 18.21 -22.32
CA LEU A 231 1.39 18.72 -22.90
C LEU A 231 0.36 17.61 -23.13
N ALA A 232 0.79 16.45 -23.65
CA ALA A 232 -0.10 15.30 -23.83
C ALA A 232 -0.66 14.81 -22.48
N LEU A 233 0.19 14.71 -21.44
CA LEU A 233 -0.23 14.29 -20.11
C LEU A 233 -1.15 15.31 -19.42
N LEU A 234 -0.90 16.61 -19.61
CA LEU A 234 -1.82 17.66 -19.15
C LEU A 234 -3.18 17.55 -19.85
N GLY A 235 -3.21 17.22 -21.14
CA GLY A 235 -4.44 16.92 -21.86
C GLY A 235 -5.19 15.73 -21.25
N VAL A 236 -4.50 14.63 -20.94
CA VAL A 236 -5.09 13.45 -20.29
C VAL A 236 -5.64 13.79 -18.89
N ILE A 237 -4.89 14.57 -18.10
CA ILE A 237 -5.34 15.04 -16.78
C ILE A 237 -6.57 15.95 -16.92
N GLY A 238 -6.60 16.82 -17.92
CA GLY A 238 -7.74 17.68 -18.22
C GLY A 238 -8.99 16.88 -18.59
N ILE A 239 -8.84 15.85 -19.42
CA ILE A 239 -9.92 14.90 -19.76
C ILE A 239 -10.40 14.20 -18.48
N ALA A 240 -9.49 13.68 -17.65
CA ALA A 240 -9.84 13.01 -16.41
C ALA A 240 -10.59 13.95 -15.42
N LEU A 241 -10.21 15.23 -15.34
CA LEU A 241 -10.91 16.23 -14.53
C LEU A 241 -12.34 16.49 -15.03
N ALA A 242 -12.57 16.38 -16.34
CA ALA A 242 -13.89 16.54 -16.94
C ALA A 242 -14.76 15.27 -16.81
N THR A 243 -14.17 14.09 -16.94
CA THR A 243 -14.91 12.81 -16.97
C THR A 243 -15.07 12.16 -15.59
N ASN A 244 -14.12 12.36 -14.66
CA ASN A 244 -14.08 11.68 -13.37
C ASN A 244 -14.38 12.66 -12.22
N ALA A 245 -15.63 12.65 -11.75
CA ALA A 245 -16.07 13.52 -10.67
C ALA A 245 -15.34 13.23 -9.34
N TYR A 246 -15.01 11.97 -9.06
CA TYR A 246 -14.26 11.58 -7.87
C TYR A 246 -12.85 12.18 -7.89
N PHE A 247 -12.17 12.13 -9.04
CA PHE A 247 -10.83 12.72 -9.19
C PHE A 247 -10.83 14.22 -8.93
N ARG A 248 -11.83 14.94 -9.45
CA ARG A 248 -11.99 16.38 -9.22
C ARG A 248 -12.14 16.73 -7.74
N VAL A 249 -12.94 15.96 -6.99
CA VAL A 249 -13.10 16.15 -5.54
C VAL A 249 -11.80 15.84 -4.81
N SER A 250 -11.18 14.70 -5.09
CA SER A 250 -9.92 14.29 -4.43
C SER A 250 -8.76 15.24 -4.70
N ILE A 251 -8.71 15.86 -5.88
CA ILE A 251 -7.76 16.94 -6.18
C ILE A 251 -8.03 18.15 -5.27
N GLY A 252 -9.27 18.61 -5.18
CA GLY A 252 -9.64 19.74 -4.33
C GLY A 252 -9.27 19.52 -2.86
N GLU A 253 -9.59 18.34 -2.32
CA GLU A 253 -9.23 17.95 -0.95
C GLU A 253 -7.72 17.81 -0.75
N SER A 254 -7.00 17.34 -1.77
CA SER A 254 -5.54 17.23 -1.72
C SER A 254 -4.86 18.60 -1.70
N PHE A 255 -5.31 19.55 -2.53
CA PHE A 255 -4.80 20.92 -2.52
C PHE A 255 -5.15 21.67 -1.24
N ALA A 256 -6.40 21.57 -0.77
CA ALA A 256 -6.81 22.15 0.50
C ALA A 256 -5.96 21.62 1.66
N GLY A 257 -5.70 20.31 1.69
CA GLY A 257 -4.85 19.68 2.69
C GLY A 257 -3.37 20.11 2.64
N VAL A 258 -2.84 20.46 1.45
CA VAL A 258 -1.48 21.01 1.32
C VAL A 258 -1.41 22.46 1.80
N LEU A 259 -2.44 23.26 1.51
CA LEU A 259 -2.51 24.65 1.98
C LEU A 259 -2.73 24.74 3.50
N SER A 260 -3.40 23.75 4.09
CA SER A 260 -3.66 23.69 5.53
C SER A 260 -2.58 22.96 6.33
N VAL A 261 -1.40 22.66 5.76
CA VAL A 261 -0.35 21.87 6.44
C VAL A 261 0.09 22.49 7.77
N GLY A 262 0.21 23.82 7.86
CA GLY A 262 0.55 24.49 9.12
C GLY A 262 -0.48 24.21 10.21
N LYS A 263 -1.76 24.45 9.91
CA LYS A 263 -2.87 24.16 10.82
C LYS A 263 -2.95 22.67 11.18
N ALA A 264 -2.72 21.78 10.21
CA ALA A 264 -2.72 20.33 10.43
C ALA A 264 -1.54 19.87 11.30
N LEU A 265 -0.41 20.57 11.26
CA LEU A 265 0.74 20.32 12.13
C LEU A 265 0.45 20.81 13.55
N ASP A 266 -0.18 21.98 13.71
CA ASP A 266 -0.62 22.50 15.00
C ASP A 266 -1.65 21.55 15.65
N GLU A 267 -2.63 21.08 14.88
CA GLU A 267 -3.60 20.06 15.30
C GLU A 267 -2.92 18.72 15.67
N ALA A 268 -1.89 18.31 14.93
CA ALA A 268 -1.13 17.10 15.24
C ALA A 268 -0.34 17.23 16.55
N THR A 269 0.30 18.38 16.78
CA THR A 269 0.96 18.71 18.04
C THR A 269 -0.03 18.67 19.19
N GLN A 270 -1.19 19.33 19.04
CA GLN A 270 -2.23 19.31 20.07
C GLN A 270 -2.80 17.90 20.32
N ALA A 271 -2.91 17.07 19.29
CA ALA A 271 -3.36 15.68 19.44
C ALA A 271 -2.38 14.84 20.27
N VAL A 272 -1.07 15.08 20.14
CA VAL A 272 0.00 14.46 20.94
C VAL A 272 0.08 15.10 22.33
N ASP A 273 -0.12 16.40 22.49
CA ASP A 273 -0.09 17.03 23.82
C ASP A 273 -1.27 16.56 24.67
N THR A 274 -2.46 16.48 24.08
CA THR A 274 -3.66 15.95 24.77
C THR A 274 -3.53 14.47 25.14
N SER A 275 -2.69 13.67 24.46
CA SER A 275 -2.42 12.28 24.87
C SER A 275 -1.53 12.22 26.12
N HIS A 276 -0.68 13.23 26.35
CA HIS A 276 0.16 13.33 27.53
C HIS A 276 -0.66 13.76 28.76
N ASP A 277 -1.59 14.70 28.59
CA ASP A 277 -2.42 15.24 29.68
C ASP A 277 -3.51 14.27 30.16
N GLN A 278 -3.90 13.28 29.34
CA GLN A 278 -4.88 12.25 29.71
C GLN A 278 -4.22 11.02 30.39
N ALA A 279 -3.01 11.18 30.94
CA ALA A 279 -2.47 10.24 31.90
C ALA A 279 -3.32 10.29 33.20
N PRO A 280 -3.66 9.15 33.82
CA PRO A 280 -4.45 9.17 35.04
C PRO A 280 -3.65 9.90 36.13
N SER A 281 -4.13 11.07 36.52
CA SER A 281 -3.71 11.72 37.76
C SER A 281 -3.90 10.73 38.92
N PRO A 282 -2.99 10.69 39.91
CA PRO A 282 -3.15 9.78 41.03
C PRO A 282 -4.49 10.07 41.70
N ILE A 283 -5.27 8.99 41.86
CA ILE A 283 -6.59 8.98 42.49
C ILE A 283 -6.47 9.68 43.85
N VAL A 284 -6.96 10.93 43.93
CA VAL A 284 -7.33 11.52 45.21
C VAL A 284 -8.54 10.73 45.67
N ALA A 285 -8.36 9.97 46.76
CA ALA A 285 -9.40 9.15 47.35
C ALA A 285 -10.67 9.97 47.61
N PRO A 286 -11.87 9.48 47.23
CA PRO A 286 -13.11 10.16 47.58
C PRO A 286 -13.31 10.06 49.09
N VAL A 287 -13.33 11.21 49.76
CA VAL A 287 -13.86 11.34 51.12
C VAL A 287 -15.32 10.90 51.10
N ALA A 288 -15.63 9.85 51.85
CA ALA A 288 -16.99 9.33 51.99
C ALA A 288 -17.90 10.35 52.71
N PRO A 289 -19.11 10.64 52.20
CA PRO A 289 -20.13 11.33 52.99
C PRO A 289 -20.94 10.29 53.79
N SER A 290 -21.00 10.48 55.11
CA SER A 290 -21.86 9.75 56.04
C SER A 290 -23.34 10.08 55.80
N SER A 291 -24.17 9.05 55.97
CA SER A 291 -25.61 9.00 55.79
C SER A 291 -26.42 9.60 56.94
N GLU A 292 -27.44 10.40 56.60
CA GLU A 292 -28.72 10.68 57.31
C GLU A 292 -29.52 11.54 56.31
N GLY A 293 -30.79 11.40 55.95
CA GLY A 293 -31.95 10.71 56.50
C GLY A 293 -33.16 11.64 56.33
N VAL A 294 -34.10 11.30 55.43
CA VAL A 294 -35.55 11.66 55.42
C VAL A 294 -36.02 12.96 54.67
N PRO A 295 -37.24 12.97 54.04
CA PRO A 295 -37.53 13.62 52.74
C PRO A 295 -38.64 14.71 52.76
N ALA A 296 -38.79 15.50 51.67
CA ALA A 296 -40.07 16.17 51.32
C ALA A 296 -40.12 16.70 49.86
N LYS A 297 -41.36 16.76 49.34
CA LYS A 297 -41.85 17.11 47.97
C LYS A 297 -41.54 18.56 47.48
N PRO A 298 -41.77 18.86 46.16
CA PRO A 298 -41.18 19.99 45.41
C PRO A 298 -42.08 21.24 45.31
N PRO A 299 -41.52 22.38 44.84
CA PRO A 299 -42.14 23.11 43.71
C PRO A 299 -41.11 23.70 42.70
N VAL A 300 -41.28 23.51 41.38
CA VAL A 300 -41.81 24.44 40.35
C VAL A 300 -40.77 25.28 39.58
N LEU A 301 -40.60 24.93 38.29
CA LEU A 301 -40.32 25.68 37.03
C LEU A 301 -39.18 26.72 36.91
N THR A 302 -38.25 26.47 35.98
CA THR A 302 -38.04 27.19 34.68
C THR A 302 -36.92 26.51 33.85
N GLY A 303 -37.16 26.18 32.57
CA GLY A 303 -36.22 25.44 31.66
C GLY A 303 -35.13 26.31 31.00
N PRO A 304 -34.50 25.94 29.85
CA PRO A 304 -34.57 24.71 29.03
C PRO A 304 -33.18 24.08 28.72
N ASN A 305 -33.17 22.96 27.97
CA ASN A 305 -32.03 22.28 27.29
C ASN A 305 -31.57 20.95 27.90
N SER A 306 -32.20 19.85 27.47
CA SER A 306 -31.68 18.49 27.64
C SER A 306 -31.27 17.91 26.28
N PHE A 307 -29.97 17.85 26.01
CA PHE A 307 -29.39 16.83 25.13
C PHE A 307 -29.14 15.59 25.98
N ALA A 308 -29.96 14.56 25.78
CA ALA A 308 -29.84 13.30 26.50
C ALA A 308 -28.68 12.45 25.95
N VAL A 309 -27.76 12.13 26.86
CA VAL A 309 -26.78 11.05 26.84
C VAL A 309 -27.48 9.71 26.61
N ILE A 310 -26.91 8.84 25.76
CA ILE A 310 -27.32 7.43 25.64
C ILE A 310 -26.07 6.55 25.70
N ASP A 311 -26.02 5.73 26.74
CA ASP A 311 -25.07 4.65 26.99
C ASP A 311 -25.19 3.52 25.96
N GLN A 312 -24.06 2.91 25.57
CA GLN A 312 -24.00 1.62 24.87
C GLN A 312 -23.12 0.63 25.67
N PRO A 313 -23.58 -0.61 25.91
CA PRO A 313 -22.77 -1.65 26.55
C PRO A 313 -21.88 -2.41 25.54
N PRO A 314 -20.71 -2.92 25.97
CA PRO A 314 -19.74 -3.58 25.08
C PRO A 314 -20.10 -5.02 24.74
N ALA A 315 -19.96 -5.38 23.46
CA ALA A 315 -20.08 -6.74 22.96
C ALA A 315 -18.77 -7.55 23.17
N LYS A 316 -18.88 -8.68 23.85
CA LYS A 316 -17.86 -9.75 23.97
C LYS A 316 -17.71 -10.51 22.63
N PRO A 317 -16.50 -10.87 22.20
CA PRO A 317 -16.28 -11.98 21.27
C PRO A 317 -16.09 -13.29 22.05
N SER A 318 -16.98 -14.24 21.79
CA SER A 318 -16.85 -15.66 22.11
C SER A 318 -16.04 -16.36 21.01
N ILE A 319 -15.01 -17.13 21.40
CA ILE A 319 -14.67 -18.48 20.91
C ILE A 319 -13.61 -19.00 21.89
N SER A 320 -13.97 -20.03 22.64
CA SER A 320 -13.15 -20.74 23.62
C SER A 320 -12.75 -22.09 23.04
N SER A 321 -11.45 -22.41 23.05
CA SER A 321 -10.92 -23.76 22.99
C SER A 321 -10.33 -24.11 24.37
N ALA A 322 -10.95 -25.07 25.07
CA ALA A 322 -10.48 -25.60 26.36
C ALA A 322 -9.18 -26.43 26.21
N PRO A 323 -8.46 -26.68 27.32
CA PRO A 323 -8.57 -28.04 27.89
C PRO A 323 -8.56 -28.15 29.44
N SER A 324 -9.22 -29.24 29.87
CA SER A 324 -9.03 -30.14 31.03
C SER A 324 -8.97 -29.64 32.49
N LYS A 325 -9.89 -30.23 33.29
CA LYS A 325 -9.97 -30.30 34.75
C LYS A 325 -8.78 -31.01 35.40
N ALA A 326 -8.37 -30.55 36.59
CA ALA A 326 -7.97 -31.40 37.72
C ALA A 326 -8.10 -30.62 39.06
N ASP A 327 -8.99 -31.13 39.91
CA ASP A 327 -9.06 -31.19 41.38
C ASP A 327 -8.58 -30.06 42.34
N LYS A 328 -9.46 -29.83 43.32
CA LYS A 328 -9.38 -29.05 44.58
C LYS A 328 -9.05 -30.04 45.74
N PRO A 329 -8.95 -29.67 47.05
CA PRO A 329 -8.94 -28.34 47.70
C PRO A 329 -8.01 -28.17 48.95
N ALA A 330 -8.06 -26.95 49.51
CA ALA A 330 -8.09 -26.58 50.95
C ALA A 330 -6.79 -26.53 51.81
N GLY A 331 -6.63 -25.41 52.53
CA GLY A 331 -5.71 -25.30 53.68
C GLY A 331 -5.44 -23.88 54.20
N ALA A 332 -6.30 -23.41 55.12
CA ALA A 332 -6.04 -22.57 56.31
C ALA A 332 -5.07 -21.34 56.30
N ALA A 333 -5.68 -20.18 56.61
CA ALA A 333 -5.38 -19.23 57.71
C ALA A 333 -4.04 -18.45 57.83
N ALA A 334 -4.23 -17.12 57.91
CA ALA A 334 -3.68 -16.15 58.86
C ALA A 334 -2.39 -15.34 58.51
N PRO A 335 -2.27 -14.09 59.03
CA PRO A 335 -1.61 -12.95 58.35
C PRO A 335 -0.31 -12.50 59.03
N SER A 336 0.55 -11.75 58.31
CA SER A 336 1.63 -10.83 58.81
C SER A 336 2.41 -10.22 57.63
N PRO A 337 3.26 -9.18 57.81
CA PRO A 337 3.02 -7.75 58.04
C PRO A 337 3.50 -6.90 56.82
N PRO A 338 3.48 -5.55 56.80
CA PRO A 338 3.61 -4.79 55.56
C PRO A 338 5.08 -4.69 55.11
N PRO A 339 5.40 -4.78 53.81
CA PRO A 339 6.69 -4.36 53.33
C PRO A 339 6.69 -2.86 53.04
N SER A 340 7.57 -2.21 53.78
CA SER A 340 8.25 -0.95 53.53
C SER A 340 8.44 -0.55 52.06
N ASN A 341 8.31 0.76 51.81
CA ASN A 341 8.85 1.54 50.69
C ASN A 341 9.78 0.77 49.75
N SER A 342 9.29 0.48 48.55
CA SER A 342 10.13 0.16 47.40
C SER A 342 9.56 0.82 46.14
N LEU A 343 10.50 1.16 45.26
CA LEU A 343 10.41 1.94 44.02
C LEU A 343 9.18 1.66 43.13
N PRO A 344 8.78 2.60 42.23
CA PRO A 344 7.68 2.37 41.31
C PRO A 344 7.94 1.09 40.50
N SER A 345 7.13 0.08 40.78
CA SER A 345 7.20 -1.24 40.20
C SER A 345 6.84 -1.16 38.72
N SER A 346 7.74 -1.63 37.86
CA SER A 346 7.58 -1.70 36.40
C SER A 346 6.24 -2.31 35.94
N ALA A 347 5.64 -3.19 36.75
CA ALA A 347 4.33 -3.78 36.53
C ALA A 347 3.18 -2.74 36.42
N THR A 348 3.22 -1.65 37.21
CA THR A 348 2.19 -0.58 37.13
C THR A 348 2.35 0.28 35.88
N SER A 349 3.60 0.53 35.45
CA SER A 349 3.87 1.24 34.19
C SER A 349 3.47 0.43 32.94
N HIS A 350 3.61 -0.90 32.96
CA HIS A 350 3.24 -1.78 31.84
C HIS A 350 1.73 -1.83 31.60
N SER A 351 0.92 -1.89 32.67
CA SER A 351 -0.55 -1.86 32.56
C SER A 351 -1.06 -0.50 32.02
N THR A 352 -0.45 0.59 32.48
CA THR A 352 -0.86 1.96 32.11
C THR A 352 -0.57 2.27 30.64
N ASN A 353 0.58 1.82 30.11
CA ASN A 353 0.94 2.11 28.73
C ASN A 353 0.21 1.19 27.73
N ALA A 354 -0.11 -0.06 28.10
CA ALA A 354 -0.97 -0.93 27.28
C ALA A 354 -2.39 -0.34 27.09
N ALA A 355 -2.97 0.22 28.15
CA ALA A 355 -4.24 0.94 28.07
C ALA A 355 -4.15 2.19 27.17
N LYS A 356 -3.02 2.91 27.20
CA LYS A 356 -2.75 4.04 26.30
C LYS A 356 -2.64 3.61 24.83
N ILE A 357 -1.96 2.49 24.54
CA ILE A 357 -1.86 1.95 23.18
C ILE A 357 -3.25 1.60 22.62
N GLN A 358 -4.14 1.08 23.47
CA GLN A 358 -5.52 0.77 23.08
C GLN A 358 -6.35 2.05 22.85
N ALA A 359 -6.29 3.01 23.79
CA ALA A 359 -6.99 4.29 23.66
C ALA A 359 -6.55 5.09 22.42
N LEU A 360 -5.25 5.10 22.11
CA LEU A 360 -4.73 5.67 20.87
C LEU A 360 -5.25 4.94 19.63
N GLY A 361 -5.38 3.61 19.70
CA GLY A 361 -5.99 2.81 18.64
C GLY A 361 -7.44 3.18 18.34
N GLU A 362 -8.24 3.43 19.37
CA GLU A 362 -9.64 3.86 19.24
C GLU A 362 -9.76 5.31 18.73
N ARG A 363 -8.88 6.22 19.16
CA ARG A 363 -8.85 7.60 18.63
C ARG A 363 -8.43 7.65 17.15
N LEU A 364 -7.52 6.77 16.75
CA LEU A 364 -7.04 6.65 15.36
C LEU A 364 -8.14 6.29 14.36
N THR A 365 -9.18 5.55 14.76
CA THR A 365 -10.27 5.17 13.85
C THR A 365 -11.11 6.36 13.39
N ASP A 366 -11.27 7.38 14.24
CA ASP A 366 -12.01 8.60 13.92
C ASP A 366 -11.09 9.67 13.30
N GLU A 367 -9.88 9.84 13.84
CA GLU A 367 -8.93 10.86 13.40
C GLU A 367 -8.35 10.56 12.01
N GLY A 368 -8.14 9.27 11.69
CA GLY A 368 -7.67 8.83 10.36
C GLY A 368 -8.58 9.24 9.20
N ARG A 369 -9.87 9.51 9.47
CA ARG A 369 -10.82 10.03 8.47
C ARG A 369 -10.83 11.56 8.40
N ARG A 370 -10.43 12.26 9.47
CA ARG A 370 -10.46 13.73 9.56
C ARG A 370 -9.18 14.36 9.04
N ASN A 371 -8.01 13.90 9.49
CA ASN A 371 -6.73 14.47 9.12
C ASN A 371 -5.62 13.41 9.06
N SER A 372 -5.08 13.18 7.86
CA SER A 372 -4.05 12.16 7.63
C SER A 372 -2.70 12.47 8.29
N ILE A 373 -2.43 13.73 8.62
CA ILE A 373 -1.16 14.16 9.23
C ILE A 373 -1.20 13.91 10.74
N SER A 374 -2.27 14.34 11.43
CA SER A 374 -2.47 14.04 12.85
C SER A 374 -2.55 12.53 13.11
N ALA A 375 -3.23 11.77 12.23
CA ALA A 375 -3.26 10.32 12.33
C ALA A 375 -1.86 9.69 12.27
N ARG A 376 -0.95 10.18 11.40
CA ARG A 376 0.43 9.68 11.32
C ARG A 376 1.26 10.03 12.56
N ALA A 377 1.03 11.19 13.17
CA ALA A 377 1.66 11.55 14.44
C ALA A 377 1.20 10.60 15.57
N LEU A 378 -0.09 10.29 15.63
CA LEU A 378 -0.64 9.33 16.60
C LEU A 378 -0.16 7.89 16.34
N PHE A 379 -0.03 7.46 15.08
CA PHE A 379 0.58 6.16 14.73
C PHE A 379 2.06 6.09 15.15
N LEU A 380 2.79 7.19 14.97
CA LEU A 380 4.17 7.32 15.41
C LEU A 380 4.29 7.20 16.93
N GLU A 381 3.45 7.93 17.68
CA GLU A 381 3.43 7.88 19.13
C GLU A 381 3.07 6.49 19.66
N ARG A 382 1.99 5.89 19.14
CA ARG A 382 1.59 4.52 19.46
C ARG A 382 2.71 3.52 19.18
N GLY A 383 3.42 3.69 18.07
CA GLY A 383 4.56 2.84 17.69
C GLY A 383 5.75 3.01 18.64
N LEU A 384 6.07 4.24 19.05
CA LEU A 384 7.15 4.50 20.00
C LEU A 384 6.84 3.96 21.40
N LEU A 385 5.60 4.05 21.85
CA LEU A 385 5.17 3.44 23.11
C LEU A 385 5.27 1.90 23.04
N ALA A 386 4.78 1.30 21.96
CA ALA A 386 4.89 -0.15 21.74
C ALA A 386 6.35 -0.62 21.67
N TYR A 387 7.24 0.18 21.08
CA TYR A 387 8.68 -0.09 21.08
C TYR A 387 9.28 -0.06 22.48
N ARG A 388 8.98 0.97 23.29
CA ARG A 388 9.48 1.09 24.67
C ARG A 388 9.06 -0.08 25.55
N GLU A 389 7.88 -0.62 25.32
CA GLU A 389 7.37 -1.78 26.06
C GLU A 389 7.79 -3.13 25.46
N GLY A 390 8.34 -3.18 24.25
CA GLY A 390 8.63 -4.41 23.52
C GLY A 390 9.85 -5.21 24.00
N GLY A 391 10.56 -4.72 25.03
CA GLY A 391 11.78 -5.35 25.53
C GLY A 391 12.93 -5.35 24.52
N PHE A 392 14.06 -5.98 24.87
CA PHE A 392 15.28 -5.95 24.06
C PHE A 392 15.12 -6.64 22.69
N PHE A 393 14.35 -7.73 22.64
CA PHE A 393 14.13 -8.54 21.44
C PHE A 393 12.89 -8.14 20.64
N GLY A 394 12.10 -7.17 21.11
CA GLY A 394 10.88 -6.72 20.45
C GLY A 394 9.69 -7.68 20.61
N ARG A 395 8.63 -7.41 19.86
CA ARG A 395 7.31 -8.07 19.95
C ARG A 395 7.00 -9.02 18.78
N GLY A 396 7.91 -9.16 17.83
CA GLY A 396 7.67 -9.89 16.59
C GLY A 396 6.99 -9.03 15.51
N LEU A 397 7.08 -9.51 14.26
CA LEU A 397 6.72 -8.71 13.08
C LEU A 397 5.21 -8.64 12.87
N GLU A 398 4.48 -9.66 13.30
CA GLU A 398 3.03 -9.78 13.25
C GLU A 398 2.35 -8.72 14.13
N GLU A 399 2.78 -8.61 15.39
CA GLU A 399 2.28 -7.60 16.31
C GLU A 399 2.69 -6.18 15.86
N ALA A 400 3.92 -6.02 15.38
CA ALA A 400 4.40 -4.75 14.88
C ALA A 400 3.63 -4.26 13.65
N GLN A 401 3.31 -5.15 12.70
CA GLN A 401 2.53 -4.77 11.51
C GLN A 401 1.07 -4.46 11.86
N ALA A 402 0.48 -5.16 12.82
CA ALA A 402 -0.88 -4.88 13.28
C ALA A 402 -1.05 -3.46 13.85
N LEU A 403 0.03 -2.87 14.38
CA LEU A 403 0.05 -1.48 14.84
C LEU A 403 0.12 -0.45 13.70
N ALA A 404 0.44 -0.89 12.47
CA ALA A 404 0.53 -0.09 11.24
C ALA A 404 1.26 1.25 11.44
N PRO A 405 2.53 1.28 11.92
CA PRO A 405 3.22 2.52 12.29
C PRO A 405 3.53 3.45 11.09
N HIS A 406 3.23 3.02 9.85
CA HIS A 406 3.49 3.77 8.61
C HIS A 406 4.93 4.30 8.47
N ASN A 407 5.87 3.60 9.11
CA ASN A 407 7.30 3.87 9.10
C ASN A 407 8.05 2.54 9.27
N THR A 408 8.84 2.14 8.27
CA THR A 408 9.60 0.88 8.29
C THR A 408 10.64 0.85 9.41
N PHE A 409 11.27 1.98 9.76
CA PHE A 409 12.25 2.00 10.85
C PHE A 409 11.62 1.59 12.18
N ILE A 410 10.45 2.16 12.46
CA ILE A 410 9.71 1.94 13.69
C ILE A 410 9.08 0.55 13.71
N LEU A 411 8.55 0.09 12.57
CA LEU A 411 8.04 -1.27 12.43
C LEU A 411 9.09 -2.30 12.88
N PHE A 412 10.30 -2.22 12.34
CA PHE A 412 11.35 -3.17 12.68
C PHE A 412 11.87 -2.96 14.10
N ALA A 413 11.93 -1.71 14.60
CA ALA A 413 12.26 -1.43 15.99
C ALA A 413 11.26 -2.08 16.97
N ILE A 414 9.96 -2.00 16.70
CA ILE A 414 8.94 -2.70 17.50
C ILE A 414 9.10 -4.22 17.39
N ALA A 415 9.33 -4.73 16.18
CA ALA A 415 9.40 -6.15 15.92
C ALA A 415 10.62 -6.82 16.57
N PHE A 416 11.81 -6.21 16.50
CA PHE A 416 13.08 -6.82 16.90
C PHE A 416 13.87 -6.00 17.93
N GLY A 417 13.23 -5.02 18.57
CA GLY A 417 13.85 -4.15 19.56
C GLY A 417 15.00 -3.33 18.99
N HIS A 418 16.12 -3.26 19.70
CA HIS A 418 17.28 -2.46 19.27
C HIS A 418 17.92 -2.97 17.97
N LEU A 419 17.93 -4.29 17.77
CA LEU A 419 18.42 -4.91 16.53
C LEU A 419 17.57 -4.50 15.32
N GLY A 420 16.29 -4.23 15.56
CA GLY A 420 15.34 -3.77 14.57
C GLY A 420 15.74 -2.47 13.87
N TRP A 421 16.45 -1.57 14.54
CA TRP A 421 16.95 -0.33 13.92
C TRP A 421 18.05 -0.60 12.89
N LEU A 422 18.87 -1.62 13.11
CA LEU A 422 20.04 -1.91 12.26
C LEU A 422 19.65 -2.44 10.88
N ILE A 423 18.53 -3.14 10.77
CA ILE A 423 18.04 -3.70 9.49
C ILE A 423 17.76 -2.60 8.45
N PRO A 424 16.84 -1.64 8.71
CA PRO A 424 16.53 -0.57 7.77
C PRO A 424 17.70 0.40 7.59
N ILE A 425 18.47 0.70 8.65
CA ILE A 425 19.68 1.54 8.54
C ILE A 425 20.73 0.86 7.67
N GLY A 426 20.95 -0.44 7.84
CA GLY A 426 21.90 -1.22 7.03
C GLY A 426 21.53 -1.21 5.55
N LEU A 427 20.25 -1.38 5.22
CA LEU A 427 19.76 -1.31 3.84
C LEU A 427 20.02 0.07 3.22
N VAL A 428 19.69 1.14 3.94
CA VAL A 428 19.97 2.53 3.52
C VAL A 428 21.48 2.73 3.36
N GLY A 429 22.27 2.21 4.31
CA GLY A 429 23.72 2.19 4.26
C GLY A 429 24.24 1.56 2.96
N PHE A 430 23.72 0.41 2.54
CA PHE A 430 24.10 -0.19 1.25
C PHE A 430 23.74 0.69 0.05
N ALA A 431 22.56 1.31 0.04
CA ALA A 431 22.14 2.19 -1.05
C ALA A 431 23.11 3.39 -1.22
N PHE A 432 23.62 3.94 -0.11
CA PHE A 432 24.61 5.03 -0.13
C PHE A 432 26.06 4.55 -0.33
N CYS A 433 26.47 3.43 0.25
CA CYS A 433 27.83 2.89 0.15
C CYS A 433 28.25 2.50 -1.27
N PHE A 434 27.28 2.21 -2.15
CA PHE A 434 27.52 1.93 -3.56
C PHE A 434 27.32 3.16 -4.47
N ALA A 435 26.85 4.28 -3.93
CA ALA A 435 26.68 5.52 -4.70
C ALA A 435 28.05 6.11 -5.07
N ARG A 436 28.30 6.33 -6.37
CA ARG A 436 29.54 6.94 -6.87
C ARG A 436 29.35 8.37 -7.35
N SER A 437 28.13 8.70 -7.77
CA SER A 437 27.79 9.99 -8.34
C SER A 437 26.59 10.60 -7.62
N ALA A 438 26.43 11.92 -7.73
CA ALA A 438 25.25 12.61 -7.21
C ALA A 438 23.93 12.03 -7.76
N GLY A 439 23.95 11.42 -8.95
CA GLY A 439 22.79 10.75 -9.52
C GLY A 439 22.40 9.44 -8.83
N ASP A 440 23.35 8.75 -8.19
CA ASP A 440 23.09 7.49 -7.47
C ASP A 440 22.45 7.74 -6.10
N LEU A 441 22.60 8.96 -5.57
CA LEU A 441 21.95 9.39 -4.34
C LEU A 441 20.43 9.38 -4.46
N ALA A 442 19.88 9.51 -5.66
CA ALA A 442 18.43 9.50 -5.87
C ALA A 442 17.78 8.21 -5.30
N LEU A 443 18.40 7.04 -5.49
CA LEU A 443 17.88 5.79 -4.95
C LEU A 443 17.93 5.76 -3.41
N GLY A 444 19.04 6.17 -2.81
CA GLY A 444 19.18 6.22 -1.35
C GLY A 444 18.19 7.19 -0.71
N VAL A 445 18.04 8.39 -1.28
CA VAL A 445 17.10 9.41 -0.78
C VAL A 445 15.65 8.97 -0.97
N ALA A 446 15.30 8.40 -2.14
CA ALA A 446 13.97 7.83 -2.36
C ALA A 446 13.66 6.71 -1.35
N LEU A 447 14.62 5.81 -1.12
CA LEU A 447 14.47 4.72 -0.17
C LEU A 447 14.21 5.24 1.25
N VAL A 448 15.00 6.21 1.74
CA VAL A 448 14.78 6.84 3.05
C VAL A 448 13.41 7.49 3.12
N GLY A 449 13.04 8.29 2.11
CA GLY A 449 11.76 9.00 2.09
C GLY A 449 10.55 8.05 2.09
N VAL A 450 10.61 6.95 1.34
CA VAL A 450 9.54 5.95 1.35
C VAL A 450 9.54 5.18 2.68
N MET A 451 10.70 4.80 3.24
CA MET A 451 10.79 4.08 4.52
C MET A 451 10.28 4.88 5.72
N MET A 452 10.39 6.21 5.66
CA MET A 452 9.82 7.09 6.67
C MET A 452 8.29 7.24 6.56
N THR A 453 7.71 6.90 5.41
CA THR A 453 6.31 7.22 5.09
C THR A 453 5.44 6.00 4.78
N SER A 454 6.05 4.82 4.66
CA SER A 454 5.43 3.52 4.45
C SER A 454 6.12 2.50 5.35
N HIS A 455 5.36 1.52 5.86
CA HIS A 455 5.91 0.41 6.63
C HIS A 455 6.13 -0.85 5.77
N ASP A 456 5.60 -0.89 4.53
CA ASP A 456 5.46 -2.12 3.74
C ASP A 456 6.63 -2.44 2.79
N ILE A 457 7.66 -1.60 2.72
CA ILE A 457 8.71 -1.73 1.68
C ILE A 457 9.43 -3.07 1.76
N LEU A 458 9.80 -3.50 2.97
CA LEU A 458 10.47 -4.78 3.21
C LEU A 458 9.49 -5.95 3.33
N LEU A 459 8.19 -5.67 3.42
CA LEU A 459 7.14 -6.70 3.49
C LEU A 459 6.55 -7.00 2.10
N THR A 460 6.74 -6.09 1.13
CA THR A 460 6.14 -6.15 -0.20
C THR A 460 7.22 -6.36 -1.26
N PRO A 461 7.32 -7.56 -1.87
CA PRO A 461 8.34 -7.86 -2.86
C PRO A 461 8.37 -6.89 -4.04
N SER A 462 7.19 -6.42 -4.49
CA SER A 462 7.03 -5.48 -5.59
C SER A 462 7.65 -4.10 -5.33
N LEU A 463 7.72 -3.64 -4.06
CA LEU A 463 8.38 -2.38 -3.68
C LEU A 463 9.89 -2.54 -3.52
N PHE A 464 10.33 -3.66 -2.98
CA PHE A 464 11.75 -3.91 -2.73
C PHE A 464 12.52 -4.29 -3.99
N LEU A 465 11.89 -4.97 -4.94
CA LEU A 465 12.56 -5.48 -6.15
C LEU A 465 13.30 -4.37 -6.94
N PRO A 466 12.70 -3.19 -7.24
CA PRO A 466 13.44 -2.10 -7.88
C PRO A 466 14.64 -1.62 -7.08
N VAL A 467 14.54 -1.58 -5.75
CA VAL A 467 15.65 -1.18 -4.87
C VAL A 467 16.79 -2.18 -4.96
N ALA A 468 16.48 -3.48 -4.93
CA ALA A 468 17.46 -4.55 -5.11
C ALA A 468 18.16 -4.47 -6.48
N LEU A 469 17.41 -4.22 -7.56
CA LEU A 469 17.97 -4.03 -8.90
C LEU A 469 18.86 -2.78 -8.98
N GLY A 470 18.46 -1.68 -8.35
CA GLY A 470 19.29 -0.46 -8.28
C GLY A 470 20.61 -0.69 -7.55
N ILE A 471 20.55 -1.31 -6.36
CA ILE A 471 21.74 -1.66 -5.56
C ILE A 471 22.64 -2.62 -6.34
N GLY A 472 22.08 -3.68 -6.91
CA GLY A 472 22.86 -4.64 -7.69
C GLY A 472 23.44 -4.02 -8.96
N GLY A 473 22.78 -3.01 -9.57
CA GLY A 473 23.27 -2.31 -10.75
C GLY A 473 24.52 -1.49 -10.43
N MET A 474 24.48 -0.76 -9.31
CA MET A 474 25.64 -0.05 -8.78
C MET A 474 26.78 -1.01 -8.39
N LEU A 475 26.44 -2.17 -7.81
CA LEU A 475 27.41 -3.23 -7.49
C LEU A 475 28.05 -3.83 -8.76
N ALA A 476 27.26 -4.08 -9.80
CA ALA A 476 27.72 -4.60 -11.08
C ALA A 476 28.71 -3.63 -11.76
N GLU A 477 28.40 -2.33 -11.76
CA GLU A 477 29.31 -1.28 -12.22
C GLU A 477 30.59 -1.21 -11.37
N ARG A 478 30.49 -1.38 -10.04
CA ARG A 478 31.64 -1.34 -9.13
C ARG A 478 32.63 -2.49 -9.37
N ARG A 479 32.12 -3.67 -9.70
CA ARG A 479 32.90 -4.89 -9.91
C ARG A 479 33.30 -5.13 -11.38
N GLY A 480 32.98 -4.21 -12.29
CA GLY A 480 33.37 -4.29 -13.70
C GLY A 480 32.49 -5.21 -14.56
N PHE A 481 31.37 -5.74 -14.03
CA PHE A 481 30.42 -6.55 -14.82
C PHE A 481 29.77 -5.76 -15.96
N SER A 482 29.77 -4.42 -15.88
CA SER A 482 29.23 -3.52 -16.90
C SER A 482 30.12 -3.37 -18.15
N GLN A 483 31.41 -3.72 -18.08
CA GLN A 483 32.37 -3.50 -19.17
C GLN A 483 32.37 -4.59 -20.25
N ASN A 484 31.67 -5.71 -20.07
CA ASN A 484 31.53 -6.76 -21.08
C ASN A 484 30.47 -6.42 -22.15
N TYR A 485 30.54 -5.21 -22.73
CA TYR A 485 29.70 -4.82 -23.87
C TYR A 485 30.03 -5.62 -25.15
N SER A 486 31.18 -6.30 -25.20
CA SER A 486 31.70 -7.01 -26.37
C SER A 486 31.36 -8.50 -26.43
N SER A 487 30.70 -9.07 -25.41
CA SER A 487 30.29 -10.48 -25.42
C SER A 487 28.90 -10.68 -24.86
N VAL A 488 27.89 -10.05 -25.48
CA VAL A 488 26.51 -10.54 -25.35
C VAL A 488 26.53 -12.00 -25.81
N ARG A 489 26.48 -12.94 -24.88
CA ARG A 489 26.45 -14.37 -25.21
C ARG A 489 25.29 -14.62 -26.17
N GLU A 490 25.58 -15.29 -27.28
CA GLU A 490 24.56 -15.70 -28.24
C GLU A 490 23.41 -16.41 -27.49
N GLY A 491 22.20 -15.86 -27.61
CA GLY A 491 21.00 -16.41 -26.97
C GLY A 491 20.52 -15.72 -25.67
N GLU A 492 21.31 -14.85 -25.03
CA GLU A 492 20.83 -14.03 -23.90
C GLU A 492 19.63 -13.13 -24.23
N PRO A 493 19.63 -12.35 -25.33
CA PRO A 493 18.48 -11.51 -25.70
C PRO A 493 17.22 -12.33 -25.98
N ARG A 494 17.37 -13.53 -26.57
CA ARG A 494 16.24 -14.45 -26.79
C ARG A 494 15.69 -14.97 -25.47
N SER A 495 16.55 -15.42 -24.55
CA SER A 495 16.14 -15.86 -23.20
C SER A 495 15.40 -14.75 -22.44
N PHE A 496 15.83 -13.49 -22.62
CA PHE A 496 15.20 -12.32 -22.00
C PHE A 496 13.81 -12.02 -22.58
N ALA A 497 13.68 -12.06 -23.91
CA ALA A 497 12.41 -11.93 -24.60
C ALA A 497 11.42 -13.03 -24.17
N PHE A 498 11.85 -14.30 -24.14
CA PHE A 498 11.02 -15.41 -23.66
C PHE A 498 10.54 -15.20 -22.21
N GLY A 499 11.42 -14.76 -21.31
CA GLY A 499 11.06 -14.47 -19.92
C GLY A 499 10.03 -13.35 -19.78
N SER A 500 10.18 -12.28 -20.58
CA SER A 500 9.23 -11.15 -20.59
C SER A 500 7.85 -11.57 -21.11
N VAL A 501 7.82 -12.33 -22.22
CA VAL A 501 6.59 -12.88 -22.80
C VAL A 501 5.91 -13.85 -21.85
N ALA A 502 6.66 -14.73 -21.18
CA ALA A 502 6.11 -15.68 -20.20
C ALA A 502 5.41 -14.95 -19.03
N GLY A 503 5.97 -13.84 -18.54
CA GLY A 503 5.35 -13.04 -17.49
C GLY A 503 4.02 -12.40 -17.94
N VAL A 504 3.96 -11.90 -19.17
CA VAL A 504 2.72 -11.33 -19.76
C VAL A 504 1.67 -12.40 -20.06
N ALA A 505 2.10 -13.57 -20.53
CA ALA A 505 1.22 -14.71 -20.76
C ALA A 505 0.59 -15.18 -19.43
N ALA A 506 1.37 -15.24 -18.35
CA ALA A 506 0.86 -15.57 -17.02
C ALA A 506 -0.22 -14.58 -16.55
N PHE A 507 -0.01 -13.28 -16.76
CA PHE A 507 -1.02 -12.26 -16.47
C PHE A 507 -2.29 -12.43 -17.29
N THR A 508 -2.14 -12.65 -18.60
CA THR A 508 -3.28 -12.86 -19.51
C THR A 508 -4.11 -14.08 -19.08
N ALA A 509 -3.43 -15.19 -18.74
CA ALA A 509 -4.09 -16.39 -18.23
C ALA A 509 -4.82 -16.13 -16.90
N GLY A 510 -4.23 -15.34 -16.00
CA GLY A 510 -4.87 -14.91 -14.76
C GLY A 510 -6.15 -14.09 -14.99
N CYS A 511 -6.12 -13.13 -15.92
CA CYS A 511 -7.30 -12.36 -16.31
C CYS A 511 -8.40 -13.25 -16.90
N VAL A 512 -8.05 -14.18 -17.81
CA VAL A 512 -9.01 -15.13 -18.39
C VAL A 512 -9.63 -16.02 -17.30
N ALA A 513 -8.82 -16.52 -16.36
CA ALA A 513 -9.32 -17.32 -15.24
C ALA A 513 -10.30 -16.54 -14.36
N ILE A 514 -10.02 -15.27 -14.06
CA ILE A 514 -10.95 -14.39 -13.32
C ILE A 514 -12.27 -14.25 -14.09
N LEU A 515 -12.22 -13.97 -15.38
CA LEU A 515 -13.42 -13.79 -16.20
C LEU A 515 -14.29 -15.05 -16.26
N LEU A 516 -13.68 -16.24 -16.28
CA LEU A 516 -14.40 -17.51 -16.35
C LEU A 516 -14.93 -18.00 -15.00
N LEU A 517 -14.25 -17.68 -13.89
CA LEU A 517 -14.54 -18.25 -12.57
C LEU A 517 -15.24 -17.29 -11.61
N THR A 518 -15.24 -15.98 -11.90
CA THR A 518 -15.93 -15.00 -11.04
C THR A 518 -17.43 -15.05 -11.31
N PRO A 519 -18.28 -15.13 -10.26
CA PRO A 519 -19.73 -15.13 -10.44
C PRO A 519 -20.22 -13.84 -11.12
N SER A 520 -21.29 -13.96 -11.92
CA SER A 520 -21.92 -12.84 -12.64
C SER A 520 -22.67 -11.85 -11.73
N LEU A 521 -22.72 -12.13 -10.41
CA LEU A 521 -23.38 -11.33 -9.39
C LEU A 521 -22.43 -11.08 -8.22
N VAL A 522 -22.33 -9.84 -7.76
CA VAL A 522 -21.71 -9.50 -6.47
C VAL A 522 -22.80 -9.44 -5.41
N ALA A 523 -22.67 -10.27 -4.39
CA ALA A 523 -23.48 -10.23 -3.18
C ALA A 523 -22.64 -9.67 -2.02
N GLY A 524 -23.21 -8.77 -1.23
CA GLY A 524 -22.54 -8.25 -0.04
C GLY A 524 -23.49 -7.66 0.99
N ARG A 525 -23.07 -7.69 2.26
CA ARG A 525 -23.77 -6.99 3.34
C ARG A 525 -23.36 -5.52 3.33
N LEU A 526 -24.32 -4.62 3.39
CA LEU A 526 -24.08 -3.18 3.51
C LEU A 526 -23.74 -2.86 4.97
N GLN A 527 -22.58 -2.26 5.24
CA GLN A 527 -22.15 -1.87 6.59
C GLN A 527 -21.81 -0.37 6.66
N ASN A 528 -22.30 0.29 7.72
CA ASN A 528 -21.91 1.55 8.42
C ASN A 528 -21.46 2.82 7.66
N GLY A 529 -21.40 2.83 6.33
CA GLY A 529 -21.05 4.02 5.53
C GLY A 529 -22.23 4.92 5.18
N THR A 530 -23.33 4.85 5.94
CA THR A 530 -24.60 5.45 5.55
C THR A 530 -24.66 6.94 5.87
N MET A 531 -24.88 7.75 4.85
CA MET A 531 -25.05 9.19 4.97
C MET A 531 -26.53 9.54 4.80
N PHE A 532 -27.00 10.51 5.57
CA PHE A 532 -28.34 11.07 5.34
C PHE A 532 -28.30 11.88 4.05
N ALA A 533 -29.06 11.45 3.05
CA ALA A 533 -29.15 12.17 1.81
C ALA A 533 -30.02 13.42 2.00
N ALA A 534 -29.57 14.56 1.46
CA ALA A 534 -30.27 15.84 1.58
C ALA A 534 -31.73 15.84 1.09
N ARG A 535 -32.20 14.77 0.41
CA ARG A 535 -33.55 14.63 -0.17
C ARG A 535 -34.48 13.63 0.52
N GLY A 536 -34.16 13.23 1.75
CA GLY A 536 -34.92 12.24 2.51
C GLY A 536 -34.58 10.81 2.07
N GLY A 537 -33.74 10.13 2.86
CA GLY A 537 -33.25 8.78 2.59
C GLY A 537 -31.88 8.51 3.21
N TYR A 538 -31.50 7.25 3.37
CA TYR A 538 -30.14 6.84 3.69
C TYR A 538 -29.43 6.36 2.43
N GLU A 539 -28.28 6.96 2.15
CA GLU A 539 -27.41 6.58 1.03
C GLU A 539 -26.27 5.72 1.56
N THR A 540 -26.10 4.53 0.98
CA THR A 540 -24.99 3.63 1.29
C THR A 540 -24.26 3.23 0.02
N LEU A 541 -22.93 3.17 0.08
CA LEU A 541 -22.12 2.69 -1.03
C LEU A 541 -22.27 1.17 -1.18
N LEU A 542 -22.30 0.72 -2.43
CA LEU A 542 -22.30 -0.69 -2.78
C LEU A 542 -20.98 -1.37 -2.36
N PRO A 543 -21.03 -2.67 -2.00
CA PRO A 543 -19.83 -3.45 -1.76
C PRO A 543 -19.00 -3.50 -3.03
N ARG A 544 -17.74 -3.10 -2.95
CA ARG A 544 -16.85 -3.07 -4.13
C ARG A 544 -16.64 -4.47 -4.71
N SER A 545 -16.44 -4.53 -6.02
CA SER A 545 -15.97 -5.75 -6.70
C SER A 545 -14.66 -6.22 -6.05
N GLN A 546 -14.52 -7.54 -5.87
CA GLN A 546 -13.28 -8.16 -5.41
C GLN A 546 -12.11 -7.94 -6.39
N PHE A 547 -12.43 -7.70 -7.66
CA PHE A 547 -11.47 -7.33 -8.72
C PHE A 547 -11.82 -5.94 -9.27
N PRO A 548 -11.39 -4.86 -8.60
CA PRO A 548 -11.57 -3.51 -9.11
C PRO A 548 -10.89 -3.37 -10.48
N GLY A 549 -11.51 -2.62 -11.39
CA GLY A 549 -11.06 -2.40 -12.77
C GLY A 549 -11.24 -3.58 -13.75
N VAL A 550 -11.48 -4.82 -13.29
CA VAL A 550 -11.91 -5.93 -14.17
C VAL A 550 -13.42 -5.97 -14.31
N PHE A 551 -14.13 -5.85 -13.19
CA PHE A 551 -15.58 -5.80 -13.19
C PHE A 551 -16.08 -4.42 -12.78
N GLN A 552 -17.15 -3.99 -13.44
CA GLN A 552 -17.94 -2.84 -13.05
C GLN A 552 -19.38 -3.28 -12.80
N PHE A 553 -20.12 -2.58 -11.95
CA PHE A 553 -21.56 -2.79 -11.84
C PHE A 553 -22.19 -2.58 -13.21
N GLY A 554 -23.02 -3.52 -13.66
CA GLY A 554 -23.70 -3.43 -14.95
C GLY A 554 -24.51 -2.13 -15.05
N ASN A 555 -24.68 -1.61 -16.27
CA ASN A 555 -25.50 -0.43 -16.50
C ASN A 555 -26.95 -0.75 -16.09
N LEU A 556 -27.34 -0.31 -14.90
CA LEU A 556 -28.63 -0.63 -14.27
C LEU A 556 -29.83 -0.01 -15.01
N ALA A 557 -29.55 0.79 -16.05
CA ALA A 557 -30.51 1.46 -16.93
C ALA A 557 -30.83 0.69 -18.23
N ASP A 558 -29.93 -0.19 -18.71
CA ASP A 558 -30.05 -0.82 -20.05
C ASP A 558 -30.36 -2.32 -20.01
N LEU A 559 -30.50 -2.91 -18.82
CA LEU A 559 -30.81 -4.34 -18.67
C LEU A 559 -32.32 -4.55 -18.47
N PRO A 560 -33.06 -5.16 -19.44
CA PRO A 560 -34.49 -5.42 -19.35
C PRO A 560 -34.84 -6.59 -18.40
N SER A 561 -34.15 -6.74 -17.26
CA SER A 561 -34.53 -7.75 -16.26
C SER A 561 -34.55 -7.19 -14.85
N LEU A 562 -35.78 -6.90 -14.39
CA LEU A 562 -36.15 -6.60 -13.01
C LEU A 562 -35.78 -7.70 -11.96
N ARG A 563 -34.96 -8.71 -12.30
CA ARG A 563 -34.76 -9.92 -11.48
C ARG A 563 -33.36 -10.16 -10.92
N THR A 564 -32.31 -9.51 -11.41
CA THR A 564 -30.92 -9.87 -11.02
C THR A 564 -30.34 -8.99 -9.91
N SER A 565 -30.75 -7.73 -9.81
CA SER A 565 -30.38 -6.86 -8.69
C SER A 565 -31.41 -6.95 -7.57
N SER A 566 -31.01 -7.30 -6.34
CA SER A 566 -31.91 -7.32 -5.18
C SER A 566 -31.27 -6.69 -3.95
N LEU A 567 -32.04 -5.89 -3.23
CA LEU A 567 -31.71 -5.43 -1.89
C LEU A 567 -32.65 -6.14 -0.92
N ARG A 568 -32.08 -6.80 0.10
CA ARG A 568 -32.81 -7.51 1.14
C ARG A 568 -32.56 -6.86 2.49
N GLU A 569 -33.62 -6.61 3.24
CA GLU A 569 -33.60 -6.20 4.64
C GLU A 569 -34.08 -7.40 5.47
N GLN A 570 -33.24 -7.94 6.35
CA GLN A 570 -33.56 -9.16 7.13
C GLN A 570 -34.18 -10.27 6.25
N GLU A 571 -33.52 -10.55 5.12
CA GLU A 571 -33.96 -11.52 4.10
C GLU A 571 -35.21 -11.14 3.29
N THR A 572 -35.95 -10.10 3.68
CA THR A 572 -37.10 -9.57 2.95
C THR A 572 -36.64 -8.68 1.81
N SER A 573 -37.07 -8.97 0.58
CA SER A 573 -36.68 -8.19 -0.59
C SER A 573 -37.42 -6.85 -0.62
N LEU A 574 -36.65 -5.76 -0.67
CA LEU A 574 -37.19 -4.41 -0.87
C LEU A 574 -37.56 -4.21 -2.34
N ARG A 575 -38.49 -3.30 -2.61
CA ARG A 575 -38.96 -2.99 -3.97
C ARG A 575 -38.05 -1.96 -4.63
N ARG A 576 -37.52 -2.26 -5.81
CA ARG A 576 -36.75 -1.27 -6.59
C ARG A 576 -37.70 -0.24 -7.22
N VAL A 577 -37.37 1.04 -7.10
CA VAL A 577 -38.05 2.16 -7.78
C VAL A 577 -37.06 2.95 -8.64
N ASP A 578 -37.56 3.52 -9.74
CA ASP A 578 -36.74 4.34 -10.62
C ASP A 578 -36.42 5.69 -9.99
N TRP A 579 -35.18 6.13 -10.16
CA TRP A 579 -34.72 7.41 -9.60
C TRP A 579 -35.40 8.57 -10.32
N SER A 580 -36.21 9.35 -9.60
CA SER A 580 -36.71 10.64 -10.11
C SER A 580 -35.95 11.80 -9.46
N PRO A 581 -35.19 12.60 -10.23
CA PRO A 581 -34.51 13.79 -9.71
C PRO A 581 -35.49 14.91 -9.29
N HIS A 582 -36.80 14.74 -9.48
CA HIS A 582 -37.83 15.74 -9.18
C HIS A 582 -38.83 15.31 -8.10
N ALA A 583 -38.73 14.07 -7.57
CA ALA A 583 -39.63 13.57 -6.53
C ALA A 583 -39.07 13.73 -5.11
N TRP A 584 -39.94 14.07 -4.15
CA TRP A 584 -39.63 14.08 -2.71
C TRP A 584 -40.75 13.40 -1.90
N PRO A 585 -40.44 12.52 -0.92
CA PRO A 585 -39.13 11.90 -0.70
C PRO A 585 -38.71 11.08 -1.92
N ALA A 586 -37.40 10.98 -2.18
CA ALA A 586 -36.90 10.31 -3.37
C ALA A 586 -37.26 8.81 -3.42
N VAL A 587 -37.53 8.19 -2.25
CA VAL A 587 -37.85 6.77 -2.07
C VAL A 587 -38.82 6.63 -0.88
N ARG A 588 -39.81 5.73 -0.95
CA ARG A 588 -40.80 5.47 0.13
C ARG A 588 -40.45 4.23 0.98
N PRO A 589 -41.07 4.04 2.16
CA PRO A 589 -40.94 2.81 2.95
C PRO A 589 -41.04 1.54 2.11
N GLY A 590 -40.12 0.60 2.32
CA GLY A 590 -40.08 -0.66 1.57
C GLY A 590 -39.48 -0.54 0.16
N GLU A 591 -39.02 0.66 -0.24
CA GLU A 591 -38.45 0.91 -1.56
C GLU A 591 -36.95 1.23 -1.49
N TYR A 592 -36.24 0.99 -2.60
CA TYR A 592 -34.86 1.38 -2.80
C TYR A 592 -34.57 1.75 -4.26
N THR A 593 -33.51 2.52 -4.48
CA THR A 593 -33.08 2.93 -5.83
C THR A 593 -31.56 3.13 -5.89
N PHE A 594 -31.00 3.23 -7.09
CA PHE A 594 -29.57 3.44 -7.31
C PHE A 594 -29.34 4.86 -7.83
N ARG A 595 -28.61 5.68 -7.06
CA ARG A 595 -28.44 7.12 -7.36
C ARG A 595 -27.25 7.43 -8.27
N ARG A 596 -26.18 6.62 -8.19
CA ARG A 596 -24.91 6.82 -8.92
C ARG A 596 -24.32 5.52 -9.50
N GLY A 597 -25.10 4.44 -9.53
CA GLY A 597 -24.66 3.11 -9.96
C GLY A 597 -23.76 2.38 -8.95
N ASP A 598 -23.14 3.12 -8.02
CA ASP A 598 -22.29 2.63 -6.92
C ASP A 598 -22.88 2.92 -5.53
N ALA A 599 -24.05 3.56 -5.47
CA ALA A 599 -24.73 3.93 -4.24
C ALA A 599 -26.21 3.54 -4.27
N VAL A 600 -26.66 2.93 -3.19
CA VAL A 600 -28.06 2.55 -2.93
C VAL A 600 -28.67 3.60 -2.02
N LEU A 601 -29.79 4.17 -2.45
CA LEU A 601 -30.65 4.99 -1.60
C LEU A 601 -31.88 4.17 -1.20
N PHE A 602 -32.20 4.18 0.09
CA PHE A 602 -33.43 3.58 0.62
C PHE A 602 -34.07 4.53 1.64
N ALA A 603 -35.37 4.34 1.89
CA ALA A 603 -36.16 5.26 2.70
C ALA A 603 -35.79 5.27 4.19
N THR A 604 -36.14 6.36 4.88
CA THR A 604 -35.84 6.65 6.30
C THR A 604 -36.95 6.27 7.27
N THR A 605 -37.98 5.55 6.84
CA THR A 605 -39.20 5.40 7.62
C THR A 605 -39.14 4.20 8.54
N ASP A 606 -39.22 4.46 9.86
CA ASP A 606 -39.34 3.50 10.99
C ASP A 606 -38.11 3.29 11.91
N SER A 607 -37.26 4.32 12.10
CA SER A 607 -35.98 4.17 12.81
C SER A 607 -34.96 3.35 12.02
N SER A 608 -35.12 3.24 10.71
CA SER A 608 -34.30 2.47 9.77
C SER A 608 -32.86 2.99 9.58
N ASP A 609 -32.35 3.83 10.49
CA ASP A 609 -30.93 4.20 10.49
C ASP A 609 -30.13 2.92 10.67
N PRO A 610 -29.41 2.42 9.64
CA PRO A 610 -28.66 1.18 9.73
C PRO A 610 -27.56 1.23 10.80
N ARG A 611 -27.24 2.42 11.31
CA ARG A 611 -26.30 2.62 12.42
C ARG A 611 -26.94 2.41 13.79
N LYS A 612 -28.28 2.45 13.89
CA LYS A 612 -29.02 2.41 15.16
C LYS A 612 -30.10 1.33 15.23
N ASN A 613 -30.51 0.78 14.09
CA ASN A 613 -31.66 -0.13 14.01
C ASN A 613 -31.32 -1.61 14.21
N GLY A 614 -30.03 -1.97 14.21
CA GLY A 614 -29.57 -3.37 14.32
C GLY A 614 -29.98 -4.28 13.15
N ARG A 615 -30.55 -3.72 12.07
CA ARG A 615 -31.05 -4.48 10.91
C ARG A 615 -29.93 -4.73 9.91
N THR A 616 -30.03 -5.85 9.20
CA THR A 616 -28.98 -6.29 8.29
C THR A 616 -29.46 -6.17 6.85
N TYR A 617 -28.74 -5.41 6.05
CA TYR A 617 -29.04 -5.18 4.64
C TYR A 617 -28.06 -5.96 3.77
N ALA A 618 -28.58 -6.73 2.81
CA ALA A 618 -27.80 -7.48 1.84
C ALA A 618 -28.16 -7.02 0.42
N VAL A 619 -27.17 -6.82 -0.43
CA VAL A 619 -27.39 -6.41 -1.83
C VAL A 619 -26.75 -7.40 -2.78
N ALA A 620 -27.42 -7.69 -3.88
CA ALA A 620 -26.92 -8.44 -5.02
C ALA A 620 -27.00 -7.55 -6.27
N VAL A 621 -25.90 -7.42 -7.02
CA VAL A 621 -25.82 -6.55 -8.22
C VAL A 621 -25.11 -7.29 -9.35
N PRO A 622 -25.60 -7.22 -10.61
CA PRO A 622 -24.92 -7.81 -11.76
C PRO A 622 -23.57 -7.14 -12.03
N LEU A 623 -22.58 -7.97 -12.37
CA LEU A 623 -21.28 -7.52 -12.85
C LEU A 623 -21.22 -7.56 -14.38
N SER A 624 -20.56 -6.56 -14.95
CA SER A 624 -20.14 -6.53 -16.35
C SER A 624 -18.63 -6.36 -16.43
N VAL A 625 -18.03 -6.85 -17.51
CA VAL A 625 -16.60 -6.67 -17.75
C VAL A 625 -16.33 -5.20 -18.09
N SER A 626 -15.44 -4.57 -17.33
CA SER A 626 -15.06 -3.18 -17.57
C SER A 626 -14.27 -3.03 -18.86
N ALA A 627 -14.56 -1.98 -19.63
CA ALA A 627 -13.76 -1.63 -20.82
C ALA A 627 -12.28 -1.38 -20.47
N LEU A 628 -12.01 -0.92 -19.25
CA LEU A 628 -10.65 -0.72 -18.73
C LEU A 628 -9.82 -2.01 -18.75
N CYS A 629 -10.45 -3.18 -18.50
CA CYS A 629 -9.78 -4.48 -18.55
C CYS A 629 -9.22 -4.79 -19.94
N PHE A 630 -10.00 -4.53 -21.00
CA PHE A 630 -9.58 -4.77 -22.38
C PHE A 630 -8.48 -3.81 -22.82
N ILE A 631 -8.62 -2.52 -22.48
CA ILE A 631 -7.61 -1.50 -22.78
C ILE A 631 -6.29 -1.82 -22.07
N LEU A 632 -6.36 -2.22 -20.79
CA LEU A 632 -5.20 -2.64 -20.02
C LEU A 632 -4.51 -3.84 -20.68
N LEU A 633 -5.25 -4.89 -21.00
CA LEU A 633 -4.68 -6.10 -21.60
C LEU A 633 -4.03 -5.79 -22.95
N GLY A 634 -4.70 -5.00 -23.80
CA GLY A 634 -4.14 -4.53 -25.07
C GLY A 634 -2.85 -3.72 -24.87
N THR A 635 -2.81 -2.84 -23.87
CA THR A 635 -1.63 -2.03 -23.54
C THR A 635 -0.45 -2.89 -23.09
N ILE A 636 -0.69 -3.89 -22.23
CA ILE A 636 0.35 -4.82 -21.75
C ILE A 636 0.88 -5.70 -22.90
N ILE A 637 0.01 -6.18 -23.78
CA ILE A 637 0.41 -6.97 -24.95
C ILE A 637 1.25 -6.11 -25.91
N ALA A 638 0.79 -4.89 -26.24
CA ALA A 638 1.52 -3.97 -27.10
C ALA A 638 2.91 -3.62 -26.50
N TRP A 639 2.97 -3.37 -25.20
CA TRP A 639 4.22 -3.16 -24.47
C TRP A 639 5.15 -4.38 -24.53
N SER A 640 4.61 -5.59 -24.40
CA SER A 640 5.37 -6.84 -24.52
C SER A 640 6.01 -6.98 -25.89
N ILE A 641 5.22 -6.77 -26.96
CA ILE A 641 5.70 -6.83 -28.35
C ILE A 641 6.81 -5.80 -28.58
N ALA A 642 6.60 -4.55 -28.13
CA ALA A 642 7.60 -3.49 -28.26
C ALA A 642 8.89 -3.81 -27.49
N THR A 643 8.77 -4.41 -26.30
CA THR A 643 9.91 -4.81 -25.46
C THR A 643 10.70 -5.94 -26.11
N VAL A 644 10.01 -6.96 -26.65
CA VAL A 644 10.65 -8.06 -27.39
C VAL A 644 11.37 -7.53 -28.63
N ALA A 645 10.69 -6.72 -29.45
CA ALA A 645 11.27 -6.13 -30.66
C ALA A 645 12.51 -5.28 -30.37
N ALA A 646 12.56 -4.61 -29.22
CA ALA A 646 13.71 -3.81 -28.80
C ALA A 646 14.91 -4.64 -28.31
N VAL A 647 14.68 -5.89 -27.87
CA VAL A 647 15.72 -6.78 -27.34
C VAL A 647 16.19 -7.80 -28.37
N THR A 648 15.35 -8.19 -29.34
CA THR A 648 15.74 -9.06 -30.45
C THR A 648 16.38 -8.24 -31.57
N PRO A 649 17.66 -8.45 -31.92
CA PRO A 649 18.22 -7.83 -33.12
C PRO A 649 17.44 -8.33 -34.35
N LEU A 650 17.07 -7.41 -35.23
CA LEU A 650 16.52 -7.71 -36.56
C LEU A 650 17.58 -8.49 -37.34
N THR A 651 17.53 -9.82 -37.25
CA THR A 651 18.13 -10.70 -38.23
C THR A 651 17.44 -10.38 -39.57
N ASN A 652 18.21 -9.80 -40.50
CA ASN A 652 17.86 -9.42 -41.88
C ASN A 652 17.85 -7.90 -42.15
N ARG A 653 19.05 -7.31 -42.21
CA ARG A 653 19.36 -6.44 -43.34
C ARG A 653 20.47 -7.12 -44.13
N PRO A 654 20.21 -7.62 -45.35
CA PRO A 654 21.30 -7.92 -46.25
C PRO A 654 22.08 -6.62 -46.48
N GLU A 655 23.39 -6.68 -46.30
CA GLU A 655 24.30 -5.69 -46.85
C GLU A 655 24.03 -5.66 -48.37
N VAL A 656 23.29 -4.65 -48.82
CA VAL A 656 23.30 -4.29 -50.23
C VAL A 656 24.60 -3.54 -50.41
N SER A 657 25.60 -4.25 -50.93
CA SER A 657 26.76 -3.66 -51.55
C SER A 657 26.30 -2.67 -52.63
N ARG A 658 26.61 -1.40 -52.43
CA ARG A 658 26.86 -0.40 -53.49
C ARG A 658 27.62 0.78 -52.93
#